data_AF-A0A642V5Y6-F1
#
_entry.id   AF-A0A642V5Y6-F1
#
_cell.length_a   1.000
_cell.length_b   1.000
_cell.length_c   1.000
_cell.angle_alpha   90.00
_cell.angle_beta   90.00
_cell.angle_gamma   90.00
#
_symmetry.space_group_name_H-M   'P 1'
#
loop_
_entity.id
_entity.type
_entity.pdbx_description
1 polymer ?
#
loop_
_entity_poly.entity_id
_entity_poly.type
_entity_poly.pdbx_seq_one_letter_code
_entity_poly.pdbx_strand_id
1 'polypeptide(L)'
;MSNSGQPLSSEDQAKQLEESLAFIRQQETLMRKCLESKGKLLDAIKHASTFLAELRTSSLTPKQYYELYIAVFDALSYLGAYLKEDHHNHHLADIYELVQYAGNIVPRLYLMITVGTVYMSIPDAPVKEIMKDMMEMCRGVQHPVRGLFLRYYLSQGCREYLPVGTSEGPEGNLQDSIQFTITNFIEMNKLWVRLQHQGHSRERDKRTTERKELQILVGSNLVRLSQLEGIDKDYYRTSILPSILEQVVQCRDVIAQEYLLDVVVQVFPDEFHLHTLDLFLNATCNLNPSVSIKKIILALVYRLADYAQRLKENGGDPAVTVTTKLEKLDINGQQKAANSENNEQMEEEAELPTQENGEEEASKPTVSEEEATEEVNLFEVFWKHLENILEIRPEMSQDDINALLVGITRLCLNCYADNLDYIDRILSFAKEHSHEGTTNGPGVVGDNLQKLLLELIDYFPSLLTVLSIPSYVPLLSSQPLSTQKCVAGAVLGSVLKDENKIETVDDVNGVFGLLGVVIRDGSSVENTSSQQEVELPGGPSTGVEGGKPSKPEKEDGEPSLDVLTDQSKLAKVVHLLYSSDTDVHSKLLRAARQALSEGKEKIKYTYPALVTAAFKLVRRYRAKSSTDSEWSEKIGSTFKFIQKVVNDIYQVGKADLALRLYVNAASIADQVKAQEASYEFYAQAFTIYEEAISDSRSQFQAICIVAGALQSSRNFSHENYDTLVSKCALYGSKLLKKPDQCRAVYIASHLWWATEIQARGEDETKDSDLFKDEERVLECLQRALRVADGCMDVAVSVELFVEILNRYLYFFDRGSKTVTVKYINGLIDLIQTNLSNNSDGGISDSPRKHFERTLEYITNQKQVDEKFQQIVW
;
A
#
# COMPACT_ATOMS: atom_id res chain seq x y z
N MET A 1 9.70 -34.12 54.83
CA MET A 1 8.67 -33.07 54.88
C MET A 1 9.32 -31.83 55.45
N SER A 2 9.59 -30.83 54.62
CA SER A 2 10.32 -29.61 54.99
C SER A 2 9.79 -28.46 54.16
N ASN A 3 9.10 -27.53 54.84
CA ASN A 3 8.64 -26.20 54.42
C ASN A 3 8.41 -25.98 52.91
N SER A 4 7.29 -26.50 52.44
CA SER A 4 6.57 -25.93 51.29
C SER A 4 5.61 -24.85 51.80
N GLY A 5 5.81 -23.59 51.42
CA GLY A 5 4.71 -22.61 51.41
C GLY A 5 5.01 -21.24 52.01
N GLN A 6 5.79 -20.43 51.30
CA GLN A 6 5.47 -19.03 50.99
C GLN A 6 6.22 -18.66 49.71
N PRO A 7 5.58 -18.09 48.67
CA PRO A 7 6.31 -17.51 47.56
C PRO A 7 7.11 -16.33 48.13
N LEU A 8 8.44 -16.40 48.02
CA LEU A 8 9.33 -15.28 48.34
C LEU A 8 8.85 -14.05 47.55
N SER A 9 8.89 -12.87 48.17
CA SER A 9 8.62 -11.64 47.42
C SER A 9 9.67 -11.47 46.32
N SER A 10 9.32 -10.77 45.24
CA SER A 10 10.27 -10.48 44.16
C SER A 10 11.53 -9.77 44.65
N GLU A 11 11.42 -9.00 45.73
CA GLU A 11 12.56 -8.32 46.38
C GLU A 11 13.48 -9.30 47.13
N ASP A 12 12.92 -10.32 47.79
CA ASP A 12 13.70 -11.32 48.51
C ASP A 12 14.43 -12.26 47.53
N GLN A 13 13.81 -12.55 46.38
CA GLN A 13 14.46 -13.31 45.30
C GLN A 13 15.64 -12.53 44.68
N ALA A 14 15.50 -11.20 44.52
CA ALA A 14 16.58 -10.36 44.00
C ALA A 14 17.76 -10.28 44.98
N LYS A 15 17.49 -10.13 46.28
CA LYS A 15 18.53 -10.16 47.31
C LYS A 15 19.27 -11.50 47.34
N GLN A 16 18.52 -12.61 47.27
CA GLN A 16 19.13 -13.94 47.21
C GLN A 16 20.04 -14.10 45.99
N LEU A 17 19.66 -13.56 44.83
CA LEU A 17 20.51 -13.58 43.64
C LEU A 17 21.80 -12.78 43.85
N GLU A 18 21.73 -11.58 44.41
CA GLU A 18 22.91 -10.75 44.69
C GLU A 18 23.87 -11.45 45.67
N GLU A 19 23.34 -12.10 46.70
CA GLU A 19 24.13 -12.89 47.66
C GLU A 19 24.83 -14.08 46.97
N SER A 20 24.10 -14.86 46.17
CA SER A 20 24.69 -15.98 45.42
C SER A 20 25.73 -15.52 44.40
N LEU A 21 25.51 -14.39 43.70
CA LEU A 21 26.47 -13.82 42.76
C LEU A 21 27.74 -13.31 43.46
N ALA A 22 27.59 -12.64 44.60
CA ALA A 22 28.72 -12.20 45.42
C ALA A 22 29.55 -13.39 45.93
N PHE A 23 28.87 -14.46 46.36
CA PHE A 23 29.51 -15.69 46.80
C PHE A 23 30.29 -16.37 45.67
N ILE A 24 29.70 -16.48 44.47
CA ILE A 24 30.38 -17.06 43.30
C ILE A 24 31.64 -16.27 42.96
N ARG A 25 31.56 -14.93 42.89
CA ARG A 25 32.73 -14.07 42.61
C ARG A 25 33.84 -14.22 43.66
N GLN A 26 33.46 -14.35 44.92
CA GLN A 26 34.43 -14.59 46.01
C GLN A 26 35.14 -15.94 45.83
N GLN A 27 34.39 -17.02 45.59
CA GLN A 27 34.95 -18.35 45.38
C GLN A 27 35.75 -18.46 44.09
N GLU A 28 35.31 -17.79 43.03
CA GLU A 28 36.04 -17.68 41.76
C GLU A 28 37.41 -17.03 41.97
N THR A 29 37.48 -15.93 42.73
CA THR A 29 38.74 -15.25 43.05
C THR A 29 39.68 -16.18 43.84
N LEU A 30 39.14 -16.98 44.77
CA LEU A 30 39.91 -17.97 45.51
C LEU A 30 40.40 -19.11 44.61
N MET A 31 39.55 -19.58 43.70
CA MET A 31 39.90 -20.59 42.71
C MET A 31 41.05 -20.10 41.82
N ARG A 32 40.97 -18.89 41.27
CA ARG A 32 42.02 -18.30 40.43
C ARG A 32 43.38 -18.22 41.16
N LYS A 33 43.37 -17.76 42.43
CA LYS A 33 44.58 -17.75 43.28
C LYS A 33 45.16 -19.15 43.53
N CYS A 34 44.31 -20.17 43.64
CA CYS A 34 44.75 -21.55 43.79
C CYS A 34 45.34 -22.10 42.49
N LEU A 35 44.81 -21.72 41.32
CA LEU A 35 45.34 -22.12 40.01
C LEU A 35 46.70 -21.48 39.71
N GLU A 36 46.94 -20.24 40.16
CA GLU A 36 48.27 -19.59 40.06
C GLU A 36 49.33 -20.28 40.92
N SER A 37 48.92 -20.99 41.97
CA SER A 37 49.81 -21.71 42.88
C SER A 37 50.04 -23.16 42.40
N LYS A 38 51.25 -23.46 41.92
CA LYS A 38 51.61 -24.82 41.45
C LYS A 38 51.28 -25.90 42.48
N GLY A 39 50.58 -26.95 42.04
CA GLY A 39 50.23 -28.13 42.86
C GLY A 39 48.93 -28.04 43.68
N LYS A 40 48.16 -26.93 43.59
CA LYS A 40 46.88 -26.76 44.30
C LYS A 40 45.64 -26.93 43.42
N LEU A 41 45.72 -27.78 42.40
CA LEU A 41 44.60 -28.06 41.49
C LEU A 41 43.38 -28.65 42.22
N LEU A 42 43.61 -29.55 43.19
CA LEU A 42 42.54 -30.14 44.00
C LEU A 42 41.76 -29.11 44.81
N ASP A 43 42.47 -28.15 45.40
CA ASP A 43 41.85 -27.06 46.16
C ASP A 43 41.05 -26.13 45.22
N ALA A 44 41.56 -25.88 44.01
CA ALA A 44 40.82 -25.13 42.99
C ALA A 44 39.53 -25.85 42.57
N ILE A 45 39.57 -27.17 42.32
CA ILE A 45 38.38 -27.98 42.00
C ILE A 45 37.40 -28.00 43.18
N LYS A 46 37.88 -27.98 44.43
CA LYS A 46 37.02 -27.89 45.62
C LYS A 46 36.31 -26.54 45.71
N HIS A 47 37.01 -25.44 45.46
CA HIS A 47 36.38 -24.11 45.35
C HIS A 47 35.37 -24.05 44.22
N ALA A 48 35.69 -24.67 43.07
CA ALA A 48 34.78 -24.81 41.94
C ALA A 48 33.51 -25.59 42.31
N SER A 49 33.67 -26.74 42.95
CA SER A 49 32.54 -27.55 43.44
C SER A 49 31.69 -26.80 44.48
N THR A 50 32.28 -25.89 45.24
CA THR A 50 31.58 -25.12 46.28
C THR A 50 30.70 -24.04 45.65
N PHE A 51 31.20 -23.26 44.68
CA PHE A 51 30.35 -22.27 44.02
C PHE A 51 29.32 -22.91 43.09
N LEU A 52 29.63 -24.06 42.48
CA LEU A 52 28.66 -24.83 41.68
C LEU A 52 27.49 -25.37 42.51
N ALA A 53 27.64 -25.46 43.83
CA ALA A 53 26.54 -25.85 44.70
C ALA A 53 25.39 -24.82 44.69
N GLU A 54 25.67 -23.54 44.39
CA GLU A 54 24.64 -22.48 44.28
C GLU A 54 23.65 -22.73 43.14
N LEU A 55 24.08 -23.37 42.05
CA LEU A 55 23.21 -23.77 40.93
C LEU A 55 22.13 -24.79 41.32
N ARG A 56 22.19 -25.34 42.54
CA ARG A 56 21.18 -26.25 43.10
C ARG A 56 19.99 -25.53 43.70
N THR A 57 19.96 -24.20 43.71
CA THR A 57 18.76 -23.48 44.15
C THR A 57 17.57 -23.76 43.22
N SER A 58 16.34 -23.69 43.77
CA SER A 58 15.06 -23.79 43.03
C SER A 58 14.16 -22.59 43.29
N SER A 59 14.61 -21.59 44.05
CA SER A 59 13.81 -20.41 44.40
C SER A 59 13.88 -19.29 43.36
N LEU A 60 14.86 -19.36 42.44
CA LEU A 60 15.10 -18.34 41.43
C LEU A 60 14.24 -18.53 40.19
N THR A 61 13.84 -17.42 39.59
CA THR A 61 13.20 -17.41 38.27
C THR A 61 14.20 -17.81 37.16
N PRO A 62 13.74 -18.30 36.00
CA PRO A 62 14.63 -18.68 34.90
C PRO A 62 15.60 -17.58 34.45
N LYS A 63 15.15 -16.32 34.41
CA LYS A 63 16.01 -15.18 34.07
C LYS A 63 17.12 -14.96 35.09
N GLN A 64 16.79 -14.98 36.37
CA GLN A 64 17.78 -14.86 37.45
C GLN A 64 18.74 -16.06 37.46
N TYR A 65 18.21 -17.25 37.18
CA TYR A 65 19.03 -18.45 37.04
C TYR A 65 19.98 -18.36 35.84
N TYR A 66 19.57 -17.72 34.74
CA TYR A 66 20.44 -17.45 33.59
C TYR A 66 21.59 -16.50 33.94
N GLU A 67 21.35 -15.45 34.73
CA GLU A 67 22.42 -14.56 35.22
C GLU A 67 23.42 -15.32 36.11
N LEU A 68 22.92 -16.17 37.01
CA LEU A 68 23.75 -17.05 37.84
C LEU A 68 24.57 -18.03 36.97
N TYR A 69 23.93 -18.59 35.95
CA TYR A 69 24.56 -19.49 34.99
C TYR A 69 25.70 -18.82 34.23
N ILE A 70 25.53 -17.57 33.74
CA ILE A 70 26.59 -16.83 33.05
C ILE A 70 27.80 -16.62 33.98
N ALA A 71 27.58 -16.20 35.22
CA ALA A 71 28.68 -16.01 36.18
C ALA A 71 29.47 -17.30 36.43
N VAL A 72 28.77 -18.44 36.53
CA VAL A 72 29.40 -19.77 36.64
C VAL A 72 30.13 -20.16 35.35
N PHE A 73 29.53 -19.90 34.19
CA PHE A 73 30.11 -20.21 32.88
C PHE A 73 31.45 -19.51 32.70
N ASP A 74 31.51 -18.22 33.01
CA ASP A 74 32.73 -17.43 32.93
C ASP A 74 33.79 -17.98 33.88
N ALA A 75 33.43 -18.26 35.14
CA ALA A 75 34.34 -18.84 36.13
C ALA A 75 34.92 -20.19 35.67
N LEU A 76 34.09 -21.11 35.17
CA LEU A 76 34.53 -22.41 34.68
C LEU A 76 35.37 -22.34 33.41
N SER A 77 35.18 -21.32 32.57
CA SER A 77 35.98 -21.12 31.37
C SER A 77 37.45 -20.86 31.71
N TYR A 78 37.73 -20.14 32.80
CA TYR A 78 39.11 -19.98 33.30
C TYR A 78 39.73 -21.30 33.75
N LEU A 79 38.95 -22.16 34.42
CA LEU A 79 39.41 -23.49 34.82
C LEU A 79 39.72 -24.36 33.61
N GLY A 80 38.85 -24.35 32.59
CA GLY A 80 39.06 -25.07 31.34
C GLY A 80 40.31 -24.61 30.58
N ALA A 81 40.52 -23.29 30.48
CA ALA A 81 41.72 -22.73 29.82
C ALA A 81 43.01 -23.15 30.54
N TYR A 82 43.04 -23.06 31.88
CA TYR A 82 44.18 -23.51 32.68
C TYR A 82 44.48 -25.00 32.47
N LEU A 83 43.45 -25.86 32.49
CA LEU A 83 43.62 -27.31 32.29
C LEU A 83 44.15 -27.65 30.89
N LYS A 84 43.78 -26.88 29.87
CA LYS A 84 44.31 -27.04 28.52
C LYS A 84 45.79 -26.69 28.43
N GLU A 85 46.24 -25.66 29.13
CA GLU A 85 47.65 -25.25 29.19
C GLU A 85 48.52 -26.19 30.02
N ASP A 86 47.99 -26.75 31.12
CA ASP A 86 48.72 -27.61 32.07
C ASP A 86 48.70 -29.12 31.70
N HIS A 87 48.22 -29.46 30.50
CA HIS A 87 48.02 -30.84 30.03
C HIS A 87 49.30 -31.72 30.08
N HIS A 88 50.49 -31.12 29.98
CA HIS A 88 51.75 -31.87 30.03
C HIS A 88 52.10 -32.39 31.43
N ASN A 89 51.57 -31.78 32.49
CA ASN A 89 51.91 -32.11 33.88
C ASN A 89 50.92 -33.05 34.55
N HIS A 90 49.68 -33.14 34.06
CA HIS A 90 48.62 -33.96 34.64
C HIS A 90 47.89 -34.76 33.56
N HIS A 91 47.73 -36.07 33.77
CA HIS A 91 46.95 -36.91 32.86
C HIS A 91 45.46 -36.59 33.02
N LEU A 92 44.82 -36.14 31.93
CA LEU A 92 43.43 -35.69 31.98
C LEU A 92 42.42 -36.82 32.23
N ALA A 93 42.74 -38.08 31.92
CA ALA A 93 41.85 -39.20 32.23
C ALA A 93 41.68 -39.37 33.75
N ASP A 94 42.76 -39.22 34.51
CA ASP A 94 42.72 -39.28 35.98
C ASP A 94 41.93 -38.11 36.55
N ILE A 95 42.03 -36.92 35.95
CA ILE A 95 41.25 -35.75 36.35
C ILE A 95 39.76 -35.97 36.01
N TYR A 96 39.46 -36.57 34.86
CA TYR A 96 38.09 -36.87 34.44
C TYR A 96 37.42 -37.85 35.43
N GLU A 97 38.14 -38.86 35.90
CA GLU A 97 37.66 -39.75 36.97
C GLU A 97 37.56 -39.02 38.32
N LEU A 98 38.59 -38.24 38.69
CA LEU A 98 38.68 -37.57 39.98
C LEU A 98 37.49 -36.63 40.24
N VAL A 99 37.10 -35.88 39.22
CA VAL A 99 36.00 -34.93 39.30
C VAL A 99 34.66 -35.63 39.55
N GLN A 100 34.53 -36.90 39.18
CA GLN A 100 33.32 -37.69 39.43
C GLN A 100 33.12 -38.03 40.92
N TYR A 101 34.16 -37.95 41.76
CA TYR A 101 34.04 -38.14 43.20
C TYR A 101 33.29 -37.01 43.92
N ALA A 102 32.99 -35.89 43.24
CA ALA A 102 32.16 -34.83 43.80
C ALA A 102 30.78 -35.37 44.22
N GLY A 103 30.41 -35.24 45.50
CA GLY A 103 29.20 -35.89 46.05
C GLY A 103 27.87 -35.42 45.45
N ASN A 104 27.77 -34.16 45.02
CA ASN A 104 26.55 -33.60 44.43
C ASN A 104 26.57 -33.68 42.89
N ILE A 105 25.45 -34.11 42.29
CA ILE A 105 25.35 -34.34 40.84
C ILE A 105 25.55 -33.08 39.98
N VAL A 106 25.04 -31.92 40.39
CA VAL A 106 25.18 -30.69 39.57
C VAL A 106 26.65 -30.25 39.47
N PRO A 107 27.38 -30.01 40.58
CA PRO A 107 28.81 -29.73 40.51
C PRO A 107 29.61 -30.79 39.75
N ARG A 108 29.30 -32.07 39.98
CA ARG A 108 29.95 -33.20 39.31
C ARG A 108 29.85 -33.08 37.80
N LEU A 109 28.65 -32.91 37.26
CA LEU A 109 28.43 -32.90 35.82
C LEU A 109 29.01 -31.64 35.15
N TYR A 110 28.91 -30.47 35.76
CA TYR A 110 29.53 -29.26 35.20
C TYR A 110 31.06 -29.38 35.12
N LEU A 111 31.69 -29.89 36.18
CA LEU A 111 33.14 -30.11 36.18
C LEU A 111 33.53 -31.23 35.21
N MET A 112 32.77 -32.33 35.18
CA MET A 112 33.01 -33.43 34.24
C MET A 112 32.90 -32.96 32.78
N ILE A 113 31.93 -32.10 32.46
CA ILE A 113 31.83 -31.48 31.12
C ILE A 113 33.04 -30.58 30.85
N THR A 114 33.48 -29.74 31.79
CA THR A 114 34.68 -28.90 31.58
C THR A 114 35.93 -29.72 31.30
N VAL A 115 36.13 -30.82 32.03
CA VAL A 115 37.30 -31.66 31.84
C VAL A 115 37.15 -32.49 30.58
N GLY A 116 35.95 -33.00 30.30
CA GLY A 116 35.63 -33.74 29.08
C GLY A 116 35.84 -32.91 27.82
N THR A 117 35.45 -31.64 27.80
CA THR A 117 35.67 -30.76 26.64
C THR A 117 37.15 -30.41 26.45
N VAL A 118 37.90 -30.23 27.53
CA VAL A 118 39.36 -30.09 27.46
C VAL A 118 40.01 -31.39 26.94
N TYR A 119 39.52 -32.55 27.37
CA TYR A 119 40.03 -33.84 26.92
C TYR A 119 39.75 -34.09 25.44
N MET A 120 38.58 -33.67 24.93
CA MET A 120 38.26 -33.69 23.50
C MET A 120 39.11 -32.71 22.66
N SER A 121 39.75 -31.71 23.30
CA SER A 121 40.59 -30.73 22.61
C SER A 121 41.95 -31.29 22.17
N ILE A 122 42.34 -32.46 22.70
CA ILE A 122 43.66 -33.06 22.49
C ILE A 122 43.61 -34.04 21.31
N PRO A 123 44.63 -34.00 20.41
CA PRO A 123 44.75 -34.98 19.34
C PRO A 123 44.94 -36.39 19.93
N ASP A 124 44.29 -37.40 19.34
CA ASP A 124 44.25 -38.81 19.75
C ASP A 124 43.30 -39.20 20.91
N ALA A 125 42.47 -38.28 21.41
CA ALA A 125 41.48 -38.60 22.44
C ALA A 125 40.26 -39.40 21.89
N PRO A 126 39.66 -40.32 22.67
CA PRO A 126 38.45 -41.06 22.28
C PRO A 126 37.19 -40.19 22.39
N VAL A 127 37.06 -39.20 21.51
CA VAL A 127 36.00 -38.18 21.51
C VAL A 127 34.60 -38.81 21.52
N LYS A 128 34.39 -39.88 20.74
CA LYS A 128 33.10 -40.58 20.63
C LYS A 128 32.63 -41.15 21.98
N GLU A 129 33.54 -41.78 22.72
CA GLU A 129 33.22 -42.42 23.99
C GLU A 129 32.93 -41.40 25.08
N ILE A 130 33.76 -40.34 25.16
CA ILE A 130 33.58 -39.24 26.12
C ILE A 130 32.24 -38.52 25.86
N MET A 131 31.94 -38.23 24.60
CA MET A 131 30.70 -37.57 24.21
C MET A 131 29.46 -38.41 24.60
N LYS A 132 29.51 -39.73 24.36
CA LYS A 132 28.45 -40.66 24.75
C LYS A 132 28.30 -40.76 26.27
N ASP A 133 29.40 -40.88 27.00
CA ASP A 133 29.41 -40.94 28.46
C ASP A 133 28.82 -39.66 29.08
N MET A 134 29.30 -38.48 28.66
CA MET A 134 28.75 -37.20 29.13
C MET A 134 27.24 -37.10 28.86
N MET A 135 26.77 -37.57 27.70
CA MET A 135 25.34 -37.57 27.36
C MET A 135 24.52 -38.51 28.26
N GLU A 136 25.01 -39.72 28.50
CA GLU A 136 24.35 -40.71 29.36
C GLU A 136 24.30 -40.22 30.82
N MET A 137 25.39 -39.63 31.31
CA MET A 137 25.49 -39.08 32.66
C MET A 137 24.59 -37.84 32.84
N CYS A 138 24.43 -37.00 31.81
CA CYS A 138 23.47 -35.89 31.82
C CYS A 138 22.01 -36.34 31.94
N ARG A 139 21.67 -37.62 31.66
CA ARG A 139 20.32 -38.16 31.95
C ARG A 139 20.02 -38.21 33.45
N GLY A 140 21.03 -38.14 34.33
CA GLY A 140 20.82 -38.11 35.78
C GLY A 140 20.08 -36.86 36.29
N VAL A 141 20.07 -35.76 35.53
CA VAL A 141 19.41 -34.50 35.93
C VAL A 141 18.05 -34.35 35.24
N GLN A 142 16.99 -34.74 35.96
CA GLN A 142 15.62 -34.70 35.46
C GLN A 142 14.86 -33.39 35.80
N HIS A 143 15.47 -32.49 36.57
CA HIS A 143 14.88 -31.19 36.90
C HIS A 143 14.91 -30.27 35.66
N PRO A 144 13.76 -29.75 35.16
CA PRO A 144 13.67 -28.99 33.91
C PRO A 144 14.70 -27.87 33.75
N VAL A 145 14.69 -26.86 34.63
CA VAL A 145 15.57 -25.68 34.51
C VAL A 145 17.05 -26.06 34.57
N ARG A 146 17.46 -26.78 35.62
CA ARG A 146 18.85 -27.24 35.81
C ARG A 146 19.34 -28.14 34.67
N GLY A 147 18.48 -29.05 34.19
CA GLY A 147 18.80 -29.95 33.10
C GLY A 147 18.93 -29.21 31.77
N LEU A 148 18.07 -28.22 31.49
CA LEU A 148 18.16 -27.39 30.30
C LEU A 148 19.46 -26.60 30.27
N PHE A 149 19.83 -25.90 31.36
CA PHE A 149 21.08 -25.14 31.41
C PHE A 149 22.32 -26.04 31.40
N LEU A 150 22.28 -27.21 32.03
CA LEU A 150 23.38 -28.18 31.97
C LEU A 150 23.57 -28.73 30.55
N ARG A 151 22.48 -29.04 29.84
CA ARG A 151 22.56 -29.51 28.45
C ARG A 151 22.93 -28.42 27.46
N TYR A 152 22.51 -27.19 27.74
CA TYR A 152 22.96 -26.01 27.02
C TYR A 152 24.47 -25.79 27.21
N TYR A 153 24.96 -25.94 28.45
CA TYR A 153 26.39 -25.92 28.76
C TYR A 153 27.17 -27.01 28.01
N LEU A 154 26.67 -28.24 28.02
CA LEU A 154 27.26 -29.35 27.25
C LEU A 154 27.37 -29.00 25.75
N SER A 155 26.29 -28.45 25.18
CA SER A 155 26.23 -28.10 23.76
C SER A 155 27.21 -26.97 23.40
N GLN A 156 27.34 -25.97 24.27
CA GLN A 156 28.31 -24.89 24.08
C GLN A 156 29.75 -25.39 24.23
N GLY A 157 30.03 -26.20 25.25
CA GLY A 157 31.36 -26.73 25.52
C GLY A 157 31.87 -27.68 24.43
N CYS A 158 30.99 -28.49 23.82
CA CYS A 158 31.36 -29.41 22.76
C CYS A 158 31.42 -28.74 21.36
N ARG A 159 31.04 -27.46 21.22
CA ARG A 159 30.83 -26.80 19.92
C ARG A 159 32.03 -26.93 18.97
N GLU A 160 33.24 -26.72 19.46
CA GLU A 160 34.45 -26.70 18.63
C GLU A 160 35.06 -28.10 18.42
N TYR A 161 34.56 -29.11 19.12
CA TYR A 161 35.17 -30.44 19.22
C TYR A 161 34.26 -31.56 18.71
N LEU A 162 33.17 -31.22 18.01
CA LEU A 162 32.30 -32.23 17.40
C LEU A 162 33.01 -32.92 16.23
N PRO A 163 33.02 -34.27 16.17
CA PRO A 163 33.59 -35.00 15.05
C PRO A 163 32.93 -34.65 13.71
N VAL A 164 33.74 -34.24 12.73
CA VAL A 164 33.32 -33.99 11.33
C VAL A 164 33.98 -34.99 10.37
N GLY A 165 34.84 -35.88 10.87
CA GLY A 165 35.55 -36.88 10.07
C GLY A 165 34.63 -37.96 9.48
N THR A 166 35.16 -38.68 8.49
CA THR A 166 34.55 -39.88 7.89
C THR A 166 35.14 -41.19 8.43
N SER A 167 36.10 -41.10 9.35
CA SER A 167 36.76 -42.26 9.96
C SER A 167 35.86 -42.94 10.99
N GLU A 168 35.78 -44.28 10.98
CA GLU A 168 35.10 -45.08 12.03
C GLU A 168 35.93 -45.24 13.30
N GLY A 169 37.10 -44.59 13.38
CA GLY A 169 37.99 -44.64 14.53
C GLY A 169 37.42 -43.98 15.81
N PRO A 170 38.17 -44.03 16.93
CA PRO A 170 37.81 -43.42 18.21
C PRO A 170 37.52 -41.90 18.16
N GLU A 171 37.98 -41.24 17.10
CA GLU A 171 37.79 -39.82 16.79
C GLU A 171 36.33 -39.49 16.41
N GLY A 172 35.52 -40.48 16.00
CA GLY A 172 34.09 -40.33 15.70
C GLY A 172 33.77 -39.79 14.29
N ASN A 173 32.51 -39.89 13.89
CA ASN A 173 32.03 -39.45 12.57
C ASN A 173 30.97 -38.33 12.64
N LEU A 174 30.65 -37.73 11.49
CA LEU A 174 29.58 -36.73 11.38
C LEU A 174 28.21 -37.26 11.85
N GLN A 175 27.91 -38.54 11.64
CA GLN A 175 26.66 -39.17 12.06
C GLN A 175 26.53 -39.22 13.60
N ASP A 176 27.63 -39.48 14.31
CA ASP A 176 27.70 -39.48 15.77
C ASP A 176 27.41 -38.07 16.32
N SER A 177 27.95 -37.03 15.67
CA SER A 177 27.68 -35.62 16.01
C SER A 177 26.21 -35.24 15.80
N ILE A 178 25.60 -35.71 14.71
CA ILE A 178 24.18 -35.50 14.40
C ILE A 178 23.31 -36.24 15.43
N GLN A 179 23.59 -37.52 15.69
CA GLN A 179 22.86 -38.32 16.68
C GLN A 179 23.00 -37.73 18.09
N PHE A 180 24.18 -37.22 18.43
CA PHE A 180 24.41 -36.53 19.69
C PHE A 180 23.52 -35.29 19.81
N THR A 181 23.53 -34.44 18.80
CA THR A 181 22.76 -33.19 18.81
C THR A 181 21.25 -33.46 18.82
N ILE A 182 20.76 -34.44 18.05
CA ILE A 182 19.35 -34.87 18.04
C ILE A 182 18.94 -35.44 19.39
N THR A 183 19.76 -36.31 19.99
CA THR A 183 19.46 -36.89 21.31
C THR A 183 19.43 -35.81 22.39
N ASN A 184 20.34 -34.84 22.33
CA ASN A 184 20.33 -33.72 23.25
C ASN A 184 19.09 -32.83 23.07
N PHE A 185 18.71 -32.56 21.81
CA PHE A 185 17.49 -31.86 21.46
C PHE A 185 16.23 -32.56 22.02
N ILE A 186 16.13 -33.89 21.85
CA ILE A 186 15.01 -34.71 22.37
C ILE A 186 14.91 -34.55 23.89
N GLU A 187 16.02 -34.72 24.60
CA GLU A 187 16.02 -34.63 26.07
C GLU A 187 15.72 -33.20 26.56
N MET A 188 16.23 -32.17 25.87
CA MET A 188 15.89 -30.77 26.18
C MET A 188 14.42 -30.48 25.91
N ASN A 189 13.84 -30.98 24.82
CA ASN A 189 12.42 -30.85 24.53
C ASN A 189 11.55 -31.52 25.61
N LYS A 190 11.91 -32.75 26.03
CA LYS A 190 11.23 -33.45 27.14
C LYS A 190 11.28 -32.65 28.44
N LEU A 191 12.44 -32.09 28.79
CA LEU A 191 12.59 -31.26 30.00
C LEU A 191 11.75 -29.99 29.90
N TRP A 192 11.72 -29.35 28.74
CA TRP A 192 10.97 -28.13 28.50
C TRP A 192 9.44 -28.35 28.54
N VAL A 193 8.96 -29.46 27.98
CA VAL A 193 7.54 -29.87 28.10
C VAL A 193 7.22 -30.25 29.55
N ARG A 194 8.14 -30.92 30.27
CA ARG A 194 7.95 -31.26 31.68
C ARG A 194 7.80 -30.02 32.57
N LEU A 195 8.46 -28.91 32.24
CA LEU A 195 8.32 -27.63 32.96
C LEU A 195 6.86 -27.16 33.03
N GLN A 196 6.03 -27.49 32.03
CA GLN A 196 4.60 -27.17 32.00
C GLN A 196 3.80 -27.81 33.15
N HIS A 197 4.27 -28.95 33.67
CA HIS A 197 3.58 -29.73 34.69
C HIS A 197 4.23 -29.62 36.07
N GLN A 198 5.38 -28.95 36.18
CA GLN A 198 6.09 -28.76 37.46
C GLN A 198 5.48 -27.62 38.29
N GLY A 199 5.07 -27.89 39.53
CA GLY A 199 4.54 -26.87 40.45
C GLY A 199 3.00 -26.81 40.50
N HIS A 200 2.45 -25.77 41.13
CA HIS A 200 1.02 -25.68 41.38
C HIS A 200 0.26 -25.18 40.13
N SER A 201 -0.93 -25.72 39.87
CA SER A 201 -1.78 -25.32 38.73
C SER A 201 -2.07 -23.81 38.62
N ARG A 202 -2.04 -23.05 39.74
CA ARG A 202 -2.26 -21.59 39.75
C ARG A 202 -1.14 -20.81 39.07
N GLU A 203 0.05 -21.40 38.93
CA GLU A 203 1.23 -20.79 38.33
C GLU A 203 1.37 -21.16 36.84
N ARG A 204 0.31 -21.66 36.20
CA ARG A 204 0.33 -22.02 34.78
C ARG A 204 0.76 -20.86 33.89
N ASP A 205 0.24 -19.66 34.10
CA ASP A 205 0.55 -18.50 33.25
C ASP A 205 1.97 -17.97 33.47
N LYS A 206 2.47 -18.03 34.70
CA LYS A 206 3.89 -17.73 34.98
C LYS A 206 4.81 -18.73 34.29
N ARG A 207 4.44 -20.02 34.28
CA ARG A 207 5.22 -21.04 33.57
C ARG A 207 5.17 -20.88 32.06
N THR A 208 4.06 -20.44 31.48
CA THR A 208 4.01 -20.18 30.03
C THR A 208 4.93 -19.02 29.64
N THR A 209 5.03 -17.96 30.45
CA THR A 209 6.01 -16.88 30.21
C THR A 209 7.44 -17.37 30.38
N GLU A 210 7.73 -18.08 31.45
CA GLU A 210 9.06 -18.67 31.71
C GLU A 210 9.49 -19.66 30.62
N ARG A 211 8.55 -20.47 30.11
CA ARG A 211 8.82 -21.41 29.00
C ARG A 211 9.15 -20.68 27.70
N LYS A 212 8.47 -19.57 27.41
CA LYS A 212 8.77 -18.74 26.23
C LYS A 212 10.15 -18.10 26.32
N GLU A 213 10.64 -17.76 27.51
CA GLU A 213 12.01 -17.27 27.69
C GLU A 213 13.04 -18.38 27.44
N LEU A 214 12.79 -19.59 27.94
CA LEU A 214 13.71 -20.73 27.84
C LEU A 214 13.70 -21.44 26.47
N GLN A 215 12.74 -21.14 25.59
CA GLN A 215 12.60 -21.81 24.30
C GLN A 215 13.86 -21.68 23.41
N ILE A 216 14.56 -20.55 23.50
CA ILE A 216 15.79 -20.26 22.76
C ILE A 216 16.89 -21.31 23.06
N LEU A 217 16.94 -21.82 24.29
CA LEU A 217 17.91 -22.85 24.67
C LEU A 217 17.67 -24.15 23.88
N VAL A 218 16.41 -24.52 23.69
CA VAL A 218 16.05 -25.72 22.91
C VAL A 218 16.34 -25.48 21.43
N GLY A 219 15.95 -24.32 20.91
CA GLY A 219 16.18 -23.93 19.51
C GLY A 219 17.67 -23.86 19.12
N SER A 220 18.56 -23.55 20.08
CA SER A 220 20.00 -23.53 19.83
C SER A 220 20.58 -24.86 19.32
N ASN A 221 19.97 -26.00 19.67
CA ASN A 221 20.38 -27.31 19.14
C ASN A 221 20.07 -27.43 17.64
N LEU A 222 18.94 -26.89 17.18
CA LEU A 222 18.58 -26.90 15.76
C LEU A 222 19.50 -25.97 14.97
N VAL A 223 19.82 -24.80 15.54
CA VAL A 223 20.86 -23.91 14.99
C VAL A 223 22.18 -24.65 14.88
N ARG A 224 22.55 -25.44 15.90
CA ARG A 224 23.78 -26.22 15.86
C ARG A 224 23.76 -27.26 14.74
N LEU A 225 22.64 -27.96 14.51
CA LEU A 225 22.49 -28.88 13.39
C LEU A 225 22.73 -28.18 12.04
N SER A 226 22.17 -26.98 11.84
CA SER A 226 22.37 -26.23 10.58
C SER A 226 23.81 -25.77 10.34
N GLN A 227 24.61 -25.62 11.40
CA GLN A 227 26.02 -25.21 11.30
C GLN A 227 26.97 -26.37 10.98
N LEU A 228 26.50 -27.62 11.02
CA LEU A 228 27.33 -28.77 10.66
C LEU A 228 27.48 -28.80 9.14
N GLU A 229 28.68 -28.48 8.67
CA GLU A 229 29.05 -28.58 7.26
C GLU A 229 29.13 -30.06 6.84
N GLY A 230 28.60 -30.39 5.66
CA GLY A 230 28.60 -31.77 5.14
C GLY A 230 27.31 -32.56 5.35
N ILE A 231 26.23 -31.93 5.84
CA ILE A 231 24.90 -32.57 5.82
C ILE A 231 24.41 -32.68 4.38
N ASP A 232 24.23 -33.92 3.93
CA ASP A 232 23.63 -34.22 2.63
C ASP A 232 22.11 -34.00 2.64
N LYS A 233 21.55 -33.59 1.50
CA LYS A 233 20.12 -33.32 1.31
C LYS A 233 19.29 -34.59 1.57
N ASP A 234 19.76 -35.72 1.08
CA ASP A 234 19.09 -37.00 1.26
C ASP A 234 19.10 -37.43 2.71
N TYR A 235 20.24 -37.27 3.39
CA TYR A 235 20.36 -37.59 4.82
C TYR A 235 19.48 -36.70 5.69
N TYR A 236 19.31 -35.44 5.31
CA TYR A 236 18.36 -34.54 5.96
C TYR A 236 16.92 -35.04 5.82
N ARG A 237 16.51 -35.45 4.60
CA ARG A 237 15.17 -35.99 4.31
C ARG A 237 14.91 -37.33 5.01
N THR A 238 15.87 -38.25 5.04
CA THR A 238 15.66 -39.61 5.57
C THR A 238 15.78 -39.70 7.08
N SER A 239 16.65 -38.91 7.70
CA SER A 239 17.08 -39.15 9.08
C SER A 239 16.90 -37.96 10.00
N ILE A 240 17.34 -36.76 9.61
CA ILE A 240 17.33 -35.59 10.50
C ILE A 240 15.91 -35.04 10.67
N LEU A 241 15.26 -34.67 9.56
CA LEU A 241 13.95 -34.04 9.62
C LEU A 241 12.88 -34.96 10.20
N PRO A 242 12.76 -36.25 9.80
CA PRO A 242 11.78 -37.16 10.41
C PRO A 242 11.95 -37.29 11.92
N SER A 243 13.19 -37.37 12.42
CA SER A 243 13.47 -37.44 13.86
C SER A 243 13.01 -36.18 14.60
N ILE A 244 13.17 -35.00 14.00
CA ILE A 244 12.69 -33.75 14.60
C ILE A 244 11.16 -33.68 14.55
N LEU A 245 10.55 -33.98 13.40
CA LEU A 245 9.11 -33.92 13.20
C LEU A 245 8.36 -34.92 14.08
N GLU A 246 8.88 -36.14 14.23
CA GLU A 246 8.32 -37.15 15.13
C GLU A 246 8.23 -36.60 16.57
N GLN A 247 9.26 -35.91 17.04
CA GLN A 247 9.30 -35.34 18.38
C GLN A 247 8.34 -34.15 18.54
N VAL A 248 8.18 -33.35 17.50
CA VAL A 248 7.21 -32.26 17.46
C VAL A 248 5.78 -32.81 17.52
N VAL A 249 5.46 -33.86 16.77
CA VAL A 249 4.13 -34.46 16.78
C VAL A 249 3.86 -35.18 18.12
N GLN A 250 4.84 -35.91 18.65
CA GLN A 250 4.71 -36.65 19.91
C GLN A 250 4.62 -35.76 21.16
N CYS A 251 5.19 -34.55 21.15
CA CYS A 251 5.20 -33.71 22.36
C CYS A 251 3.80 -33.21 22.77
N ARG A 252 2.85 -33.12 21.83
CA ARG A 252 1.45 -32.68 22.01
C ARG A 252 1.27 -31.35 22.77
N ASP A 253 2.33 -30.57 22.91
CA ASP A 253 2.33 -29.28 23.60
C ASP A 253 2.32 -28.13 22.58
N VAL A 254 1.35 -27.23 22.75
CA VAL A 254 1.05 -26.16 21.78
C VAL A 254 2.22 -25.19 21.59
N ILE A 255 2.85 -24.77 22.70
CA ILE A 255 3.96 -23.80 22.67
C ILE A 255 5.18 -24.43 22.01
N ALA A 256 5.48 -25.69 22.35
CA ALA A 256 6.60 -26.40 21.76
C ALA A 256 6.40 -26.64 20.27
N GLN A 257 5.20 -27.06 19.84
CA GLN A 257 4.89 -27.27 18.44
C GLN A 257 5.01 -25.98 17.61
N GLU A 258 4.44 -24.87 18.08
CA GLU A 258 4.50 -23.58 17.39
C GLU A 258 5.95 -23.09 17.24
N TYR A 259 6.72 -23.10 18.34
CA TYR A 259 8.09 -22.61 18.32
C TYR A 259 9.05 -23.51 17.52
N LEU A 260 9.00 -24.83 17.71
CA LEU A 260 9.97 -25.73 17.08
C LEU A 260 9.81 -25.77 15.56
N LEU A 261 8.58 -25.74 15.05
CA LEU A 261 8.35 -25.69 13.61
C LEU A 261 8.78 -24.36 13.01
N ASP A 262 8.53 -23.24 13.70
CA ASP A 262 9.03 -21.92 13.27
C ASP A 262 10.58 -21.90 13.23
N VAL A 263 11.25 -22.47 14.23
CA VAL A 263 12.72 -22.59 14.23
C VAL A 263 13.21 -23.47 13.08
N VAL A 264 12.56 -24.60 12.78
CA VAL A 264 12.92 -25.43 11.61
C VAL A 264 12.85 -24.60 10.33
N VAL A 265 11.75 -23.86 10.14
CA VAL A 265 11.57 -22.99 8.98
C VAL A 265 12.62 -21.87 8.93
N GLN A 266 13.04 -21.29 10.05
CA GLN A 266 14.01 -20.18 10.10
C GLN A 266 15.47 -20.63 9.96
N VAL A 267 15.83 -21.78 10.52
CA VAL A 267 17.22 -22.19 10.69
C VAL A 267 17.76 -22.95 9.49
N PHE A 268 16.97 -23.83 8.88
CA PHE A 268 17.45 -24.63 7.75
C PHE A 268 17.38 -23.85 6.42
N PRO A 269 18.29 -24.11 5.46
CA PRO A 269 18.27 -23.50 4.13
C PRO A 269 17.00 -23.79 3.31
N ASP A 270 16.69 -22.89 2.38
CA ASP A 270 15.50 -22.98 1.51
C ASP A 270 15.49 -24.23 0.62
N GLU A 271 16.67 -24.66 0.16
CA GLU A 271 16.81 -25.87 -0.66
C GLU A 271 16.34 -27.12 0.07
N PHE A 272 16.64 -27.23 1.37
CA PHE A 272 16.20 -28.38 2.17
C PHE A 272 14.68 -28.38 2.32
N HIS A 273 14.08 -27.22 2.53
CA HIS A 273 12.62 -27.09 2.62
C HIS A 273 11.94 -27.53 1.34
N LEU A 274 12.44 -27.14 0.16
CA LEU A 274 11.90 -27.55 -1.14
C LEU A 274 11.88 -29.08 -1.33
N HIS A 275 12.97 -29.76 -0.93
CA HIS A 275 13.06 -31.22 -1.02
C HIS A 275 12.19 -31.98 0.00
N THR A 276 11.74 -31.31 1.07
CA THR A 276 11.01 -31.94 2.19
C THR A 276 9.63 -31.33 2.48
N LEU A 277 9.05 -30.59 1.52
CA LEU A 277 7.73 -29.95 1.70
C LEU A 277 6.65 -30.98 2.04
N ASP A 278 6.65 -32.11 1.37
CA ASP A 278 5.74 -33.23 1.62
C ASP A 278 5.76 -33.69 3.09
N LEU A 279 6.95 -33.93 3.64
CA LEU A 279 7.12 -34.39 5.02
C LEU A 279 6.72 -33.31 6.02
N PHE A 280 7.11 -32.06 5.77
CA PHE A 280 6.80 -30.94 6.66
C PHE A 280 5.30 -30.64 6.71
N LEU A 281 4.64 -30.58 5.55
CA LEU A 281 3.20 -30.33 5.43
C LEU A 281 2.37 -31.50 5.98
N ASN A 282 2.81 -32.75 5.79
CA ASN A 282 2.15 -33.88 6.45
C ASN A 282 2.27 -33.81 7.99
N ALA A 283 3.37 -33.28 8.51
CA ALA A 283 3.52 -33.08 9.95
C ALA A 283 2.61 -31.96 10.50
N THR A 284 2.34 -30.89 9.74
CA THR A 284 1.43 -29.81 10.19
C THR A 284 -0.02 -30.30 10.33
N CYS A 285 -0.46 -31.27 9.52
CA CYS A 285 -1.76 -31.91 9.65
C CYS A 285 -1.95 -32.63 10.99
N ASN A 286 -0.88 -33.20 11.55
CA ASN A 286 -0.91 -34.02 12.76
C ASN A 286 -0.72 -33.24 14.07
N LEU A 287 -0.73 -31.90 14.02
CA LEU A 287 -0.53 -31.04 15.18
C LEU A 287 -1.78 -30.95 16.06
N ASN A 288 -1.60 -30.42 17.28
CA ASN A 288 -2.71 -30.11 18.17
C ASN A 288 -3.61 -29.00 17.57
N PRO A 289 -4.96 -29.12 17.63
CA PRO A 289 -5.90 -28.11 17.12
C PRO A 289 -5.63 -26.69 17.60
N SER A 290 -5.16 -26.51 18.84
CA SER A 290 -4.89 -25.18 19.41
C SER A 290 -3.60 -24.50 18.89
N VAL A 291 -2.81 -25.18 18.05
CA VAL A 291 -1.61 -24.60 17.42
C VAL A 291 -2.01 -23.68 16.28
N SER A 292 -1.40 -22.50 16.22
CA SER A 292 -1.60 -21.53 15.15
C SER A 292 -0.86 -21.92 13.86
N ILE A 293 -1.42 -22.89 13.11
CA ILE A 293 -0.86 -23.38 11.83
C ILE A 293 -0.61 -22.24 10.84
N LYS A 294 -1.50 -21.24 10.79
CA LYS A 294 -1.37 -20.04 9.97
C LYS A 294 0.03 -19.42 10.03
N LYS A 295 0.57 -19.21 11.24
CA LYS A 295 1.88 -18.53 11.38
C LYS A 295 3.01 -19.35 10.77
N ILE A 296 2.97 -20.68 10.97
CA ILE A 296 4.00 -21.61 10.50
C ILE A 296 3.98 -21.68 8.97
N ILE A 297 2.80 -21.86 8.38
CA ILE A 297 2.67 -21.95 6.92
C ILE A 297 3.00 -20.61 6.28
N LEU A 298 2.55 -19.48 6.83
CA LEU A 298 2.90 -18.17 6.30
C LEU A 298 4.41 -17.89 6.40
N ALA A 299 5.07 -18.28 7.49
CA ALA A 299 6.52 -18.16 7.60
C ALA A 299 7.24 -18.94 6.49
N LEU A 300 6.80 -20.17 6.20
CA LEU A 300 7.35 -20.99 5.12
C LEU A 300 7.07 -20.39 3.74
N VAL A 301 5.82 -20.00 3.48
CA VAL A 301 5.39 -19.46 2.19
C VAL A 301 6.06 -18.12 1.88
N TYR A 302 6.14 -17.20 2.84
CA TYR A 302 6.86 -15.93 2.64
C TYR A 302 8.35 -16.14 2.43
N ARG A 303 8.96 -17.08 3.16
CA ARG A 303 10.36 -17.42 2.97
C ARG A 303 10.64 -17.96 1.55
N LEU A 304 9.78 -18.85 1.04
CA LEU A 304 9.87 -19.35 -0.33
C LEU A 304 9.56 -18.27 -1.38
N ALA A 305 8.60 -17.38 -1.11
CA ALA A 305 8.28 -16.27 -2.00
C ALA A 305 9.45 -15.27 -2.11
N ASP A 306 10.13 -14.98 -1.00
CA ASP A 306 11.33 -14.14 -0.97
C ASP A 306 12.52 -14.85 -1.64
N TYR A 307 12.64 -16.17 -1.49
CA TYR A 307 13.62 -16.98 -2.21
C TYR A 307 13.39 -16.91 -3.74
N ALA A 308 12.15 -17.05 -4.20
CA ALA A 308 11.79 -16.91 -5.60
C ALA A 308 12.11 -15.51 -6.14
N GLN A 309 11.87 -14.46 -5.36
CA GLN A 309 12.25 -13.09 -5.73
C GLN A 309 13.78 -12.93 -5.88
N ARG A 310 14.57 -13.48 -4.95
CA ARG A 310 16.04 -13.48 -5.05
C ARG A 310 16.55 -14.25 -6.28
N LEU A 311 15.85 -15.30 -6.70
CA LEU A 311 16.19 -16.01 -7.94
C LEU A 311 15.90 -15.16 -9.17
N LYS A 312 14.75 -14.47 -9.22
CA LYS A 312 14.40 -13.51 -10.28
C LYS A 312 15.45 -12.40 -10.41
N GLU A 313 15.88 -11.80 -9.30
CA GLU A 313 16.89 -10.72 -9.28
C GLU A 313 18.27 -11.18 -9.78
N ASN A 314 18.60 -12.47 -9.61
CA ASN A 314 19.84 -13.06 -10.09
C ASN A 314 19.78 -13.55 -11.56
N GLY A 315 18.69 -13.26 -12.29
CA GLY A 315 18.54 -13.58 -13.71
C GLY A 315 18.21 -15.05 -14.01
N GLY A 316 17.73 -15.82 -13.02
CA GLY A 316 17.18 -17.15 -13.23
C GLY A 316 15.65 -17.10 -13.32
N ASP A 317 15.07 -17.87 -14.25
CA ASP A 317 13.62 -18.07 -14.25
C ASP A 317 13.22 -18.77 -12.95
N PRO A 318 12.31 -18.22 -12.13
CA PRO A 318 11.94 -18.79 -10.84
C PRO A 318 11.29 -20.18 -10.99
N ALA A 319 10.47 -20.37 -12.02
CA ALA A 319 9.80 -21.64 -12.31
C ALA A 319 10.79 -22.71 -12.78
N VAL A 320 11.76 -22.35 -13.62
CA VAL A 320 12.77 -23.27 -14.17
C VAL A 320 13.94 -23.49 -13.22
N THR A 321 14.34 -22.51 -12.39
CA THR A 321 15.53 -22.62 -11.52
C THR A 321 15.23 -23.29 -10.19
N VAL A 322 14.00 -23.16 -9.68
CA VAL A 322 13.54 -23.93 -8.52
C VAL A 322 13.42 -25.41 -8.88
N THR A 323 13.03 -25.74 -10.12
CA THR A 323 12.89 -27.09 -10.66
C THR A 323 14.20 -27.69 -11.21
N THR A 324 15.00 -26.97 -12.00
CA THR A 324 16.31 -27.48 -12.50
C THR A 324 17.37 -27.67 -11.41
N LYS A 325 17.24 -27.02 -10.25
CA LYS A 325 18.11 -27.32 -9.09
C LYS A 325 17.67 -28.56 -8.29
N LEU A 326 16.44 -29.05 -8.50
CA LEU A 326 16.02 -30.39 -8.07
C LEU A 326 16.61 -31.48 -8.99
N GLU A 327 16.76 -31.20 -10.29
CA GLU A 327 17.17 -32.20 -11.30
C GLU A 327 18.68 -32.50 -11.37
N LYS A 328 19.58 -31.63 -10.91
CA LYS A 328 21.03 -31.88 -10.98
C LYS A 328 21.53 -33.00 -10.05
N LEU A 329 20.66 -33.72 -9.36
CA LEU A 329 21.02 -34.66 -8.30
C LEU A 329 20.56 -36.11 -8.53
N ASP A 330 19.79 -36.42 -9.58
CA ASP A 330 19.25 -37.78 -9.78
C ASP A 330 19.79 -38.53 -11.01
N ILE A 331 21.09 -38.43 -11.35
CA ILE A 331 21.74 -39.44 -12.22
C ILE A 331 23.21 -39.65 -11.83
N ASN A 332 23.44 -40.54 -10.86
CA ASN A 332 24.50 -41.58 -10.86
C ASN A 332 24.76 -42.05 -9.42
N GLY A 333 23.94 -42.96 -8.91
CA GLY A 333 24.28 -43.51 -7.59
C GLY A 333 23.40 -44.57 -6.96
N GLN A 334 22.41 -45.16 -7.63
CA GLN A 334 21.63 -46.23 -6.97
C GLN A 334 20.85 -47.11 -7.96
N GLN A 335 21.54 -47.75 -8.91
CA GLN A 335 20.96 -48.86 -9.69
C GLN A 335 22.00 -49.84 -10.26
N LYS A 336 23.14 -50.03 -9.59
CA LYS A 336 24.12 -51.08 -9.90
C LYS A 336 24.67 -51.74 -8.62
N ALA A 337 23.80 -52.30 -7.79
CA ALA A 337 24.23 -53.20 -6.70
C ALA A 337 23.08 -54.06 -6.15
N ALA A 338 22.19 -54.61 -6.99
CA ALA A 338 21.30 -55.71 -6.63
C ALA A 338 20.43 -56.07 -7.85
N ASN A 339 20.98 -56.88 -8.77
CA ASN A 339 20.24 -57.80 -9.67
C ASN A 339 21.19 -58.33 -10.75
N SER A 340 22.29 -58.93 -10.29
CA SER A 340 23.10 -59.85 -11.10
C SER A 340 23.49 -60.98 -10.19
N GLU A 341 22.53 -61.85 -9.92
CA GLU A 341 22.70 -63.28 -9.66
C GLU A 341 21.30 -63.88 -9.43
N ASN A 342 20.99 -64.94 -10.19
CA ASN A 342 19.75 -65.74 -10.19
C ASN A 342 18.60 -65.26 -11.08
N ASN A 343 18.73 -65.51 -12.39
CA ASN A 343 17.80 -66.42 -13.08
C ASN A 343 18.31 -66.72 -14.50
N GLU A 344 19.11 -67.79 -14.62
CA GLU A 344 19.16 -68.57 -15.84
C GLU A 344 18.13 -69.69 -15.71
N GLN A 345 17.09 -69.70 -16.56
CA GLN A 345 16.60 -70.88 -17.30
C GLN A 345 15.25 -70.61 -18.01
N MET A 346 15.16 -71.18 -19.23
CA MET A 346 14.01 -71.38 -20.12
C MET A 346 13.60 -70.18 -21.01
N GLU A 347 14.05 -70.14 -22.26
CA GLU A 347 13.53 -70.82 -23.49
C GLU A 347 12.52 -69.90 -24.23
N GLU A 348 12.91 -69.35 -25.40
CA GLU A 348 12.36 -69.61 -26.76
C GLU A 348 10.97 -68.94 -27.00
N GLU A 349 10.70 -68.12 -28.03
CA GLU A 349 10.84 -68.32 -29.48
C GLU A 349 10.42 -67.06 -30.30
N ALA A 350 11.01 -66.92 -31.51
CA ALA A 350 10.48 -66.44 -32.83
C ALA A 350 9.70 -65.09 -32.97
N GLU A 351 10.19 -64.06 -33.69
CA GLU A 351 10.26 -63.81 -35.17
C GLU A 351 9.11 -62.95 -35.77
N LEU A 352 9.53 -61.99 -36.62
CA LEU A 352 8.86 -60.98 -37.47
C LEU A 352 8.08 -61.58 -38.69
N PRO A 353 7.56 -60.84 -39.73
CA PRO A 353 6.85 -59.54 -39.86
C PRO A 353 5.67 -59.52 -40.93
N THR A 354 5.10 -58.32 -41.21
CA THR A 354 4.45 -57.80 -42.49
C THR A 354 3.12 -58.44 -42.97
N GLN A 355 2.16 -57.85 -43.68
CA GLN A 355 1.72 -56.54 -44.27
C GLN A 355 0.26 -56.83 -44.77
N GLU A 356 -0.75 -55.94 -44.88
CA GLU A 356 -0.98 -54.94 -45.94
C GLU A 356 -2.39 -54.27 -45.79
N ASN A 357 -2.42 -52.94 -46.00
CA ASN A 357 -3.38 -52.02 -46.66
C ASN A 357 -4.87 -51.77 -46.28
N GLY A 358 -5.17 -50.46 -46.15
CA GLY A 358 -6.47 -49.79 -46.37
C GLY A 358 -6.54 -48.34 -45.83
N GLU A 359 -6.13 -47.34 -46.62
CA GLU A 359 -6.13 -45.85 -46.38
C GLU A 359 -7.57 -45.27 -46.35
N GLU A 360 -7.91 -44.22 -45.58
CA GLU A 360 -7.67 -42.74 -45.71
C GLU A 360 -7.93 -42.11 -44.29
N GLU A 361 -7.39 -41.00 -43.78
CA GLU A 361 -6.90 -39.73 -44.34
C GLU A 361 -6.16 -38.92 -43.21
N ALA A 362 -5.34 -37.93 -43.63
CA ALA A 362 -4.73 -36.81 -42.88
C ALA A 362 -3.24 -36.90 -42.44
N SER A 363 -2.50 -35.90 -42.94
CA SER A 363 -1.05 -35.69 -43.05
C SER A 363 -0.31 -35.20 -41.79
N LYS A 364 0.91 -35.72 -41.53
CA LYS A 364 1.97 -35.11 -40.67
C LYS A 364 2.84 -34.13 -41.48
N PRO A 365 3.62 -33.23 -40.83
CA PRO A 365 5.01 -33.60 -40.52
C PRO A 365 5.57 -33.10 -39.16
N THR A 366 6.31 -34.01 -38.50
CA THR A 366 7.50 -33.80 -37.62
C THR A 366 7.49 -32.74 -36.52
N VAL A 367 7.43 -33.16 -35.25
CA VAL A 367 8.27 -32.65 -34.15
C VAL A 367 8.66 -33.83 -33.24
N SER A 368 9.91 -33.78 -32.79
CA SER A 368 10.65 -34.64 -31.88
C SER A 368 9.90 -35.05 -30.61
N GLU A 369 10.24 -36.25 -30.15
CA GLU A 369 9.97 -36.79 -28.82
C GLU A 369 10.40 -35.79 -27.73
N GLU A 370 9.41 -35.19 -27.05
CA GLU A 370 9.58 -34.62 -25.72
C GLU A 370 8.89 -35.59 -24.75
N GLU A 371 9.71 -36.38 -24.05
CA GLU A 371 9.29 -37.17 -22.90
C GLU A 371 8.85 -36.21 -21.78
N ALA A 372 7.56 -36.23 -21.44
CA ALA A 372 6.98 -35.42 -20.38
C ALA A 372 7.55 -35.85 -19.01
N THR A 373 8.37 -34.99 -18.40
CA THR A 373 8.89 -35.12 -17.04
C THR A 373 7.99 -34.36 -16.06
N GLU A 374 7.57 -34.99 -14.96
CA GLU A 374 6.64 -34.43 -13.97
C GLU A 374 7.26 -33.22 -13.21
N GLU A 375 6.85 -32.01 -13.58
CA GLU A 375 7.16 -30.75 -12.89
C GLU A 375 6.51 -30.70 -11.49
N VAL A 376 7.29 -30.46 -10.42
CA VAL A 376 6.71 -30.25 -9.08
C VAL A 376 6.10 -28.85 -8.98
N ASN A 377 4.81 -28.76 -9.28
CA ASN A 377 4.02 -27.53 -9.15
C ASN A 377 3.84 -27.15 -7.67
N LEU A 378 4.70 -26.26 -7.16
CA LEU A 378 4.60 -25.71 -5.79
C LEU A 378 3.20 -25.23 -5.43
N PHE A 379 2.50 -24.58 -6.36
CA PHE A 379 1.13 -24.13 -6.16
C PHE A 379 0.18 -25.30 -5.86
N GLU A 380 0.26 -26.40 -6.63
CA GLU A 380 -0.58 -27.57 -6.41
C GLU A 380 -0.29 -28.28 -5.09
N VAL A 381 0.98 -28.31 -4.66
CA VAL A 381 1.36 -28.91 -3.37
C VAL A 381 0.73 -28.12 -2.21
N PHE A 382 0.87 -26.79 -2.22
CA PHE A 382 0.25 -25.95 -1.19
C PHE A 382 -1.28 -25.95 -1.29
N TRP A 383 -1.84 -26.02 -2.49
CA TRP A 383 -3.28 -26.06 -2.71
C TRP A 383 -3.92 -27.35 -2.19
N LYS A 384 -3.36 -28.51 -2.56
CA LYS A 384 -3.78 -29.83 -2.03
C LYS A 384 -3.65 -29.87 -0.50
N HIS A 385 -2.59 -29.27 0.03
CA HIS A 385 -2.40 -29.18 1.47
C HIS A 385 -3.44 -28.29 2.15
N LEU A 386 -3.82 -27.16 1.54
CA LEU A 386 -4.89 -26.30 2.04
C LEU A 386 -6.23 -27.04 2.06
N GLU A 387 -6.56 -27.77 1.00
CA GLU A 387 -7.76 -28.64 0.95
C GLU A 387 -7.71 -29.69 2.08
N ASN A 388 -6.57 -30.38 2.26
CA ASN A 388 -6.40 -31.36 3.34
C ASN A 388 -6.52 -30.73 4.74
N ILE A 389 -6.01 -29.51 4.96
CA ILE A 389 -6.16 -28.83 6.25
C ILE A 389 -7.62 -28.50 6.52
N LEU A 390 -8.37 -28.05 5.51
CA LEU A 390 -9.78 -27.71 5.66
C LEU A 390 -10.62 -28.95 5.97
N GLU A 391 -10.31 -30.10 5.38
CA GLU A 391 -10.96 -31.37 5.70
C GLU A 391 -10.68 -31.81 7.15
N ILE A 392 -9.43 -31.71 7.61
CA ILE A 392 -9.02 -32.14 8.95
C ILE A 392 -9.49 -31.15 10.02
N ARG A 393 -9.59 -29.86 9.70
CA ARG A 393 -9.91 -28.77 10.65
C ARG A 393 -10.98 -27.82 10.12
N PRO A 394 -12.27 -28.20 10.21
CA PRO A 394 -13.38 -27.33 9.84
C PRO A 394 -13.59 -26.13 10.80
N GLU A 395 -12.98 -26.15 12.00
CA GLU A 395 -13.10 -25.07 13.01
C GLU A 395 -12.14 -23.87 12.76
N MET A 396 -11.39 -23.86 11.65
CA MET A 396 -10.45 -22.76 11.38
C MET A 396 -11.18 -21.44 11.11
N SER A 397 -10.66 -20.34 11.67
CA SER A 397 -11.21 -19.01 11.42
C SER A 397 -11.09 -18.64 9.93
N GLN A 398 -12.14 -18.03 9.37
CA GLN A 398 -12.11 -17.51 8.00
C GLN A 398 -11.01 -16.46 7.79
N ASP A 399 -10.64 -15.72 8.84
CA ASP A 399 -9.50 -14.80 8.79
C ASP A 399 -8.16 -15.54 8.59
N ASP A 400 -8.05 -16.76 9.11
CA ASP A 400 -6.86 -17.56 8.96
C ASP A 400 -6.78 -18.18 7.57
N ILE A 401 -7.92 -18.60 7.01
CA ILE A 401 -8.03 -19.01 5.60
C ILE A 401 -7.62 -17.87 4.68
N ASN A 402 -8.22 -16.68 4.84
CA ASN A 402 -7.92 -15.52 3.99
C ASN A 402 -6.45 -15.11 4.06
N ALA A 403 -5.83 -15.17 5.24
CA ALA A 403 -4.41 -14.88 5.37
C ALA A 403 -3.53 -15.92 4.64
N LEU A 404 -3.87 -17.20 4.69
CA LEU A 404 -3.19 -18.24 3.90
C LEU A 404 -3.34 -17.99 2.40
N LEU A 405 -4.53 -17.61 1.93
CA LEU A 405 -4.77 -17.27 0.53
C LEU A 405 -3.92 -16.07 0.08
N VAL A 406 -3.75 -15.04 0.91
CA VAL A 406 -2.81 -13.94 0.65
C VAL A 406 -1.38 -14.47 0.49
N GLY A 407 -0.92 -15.31 1.42
CA GLY A 407 0.41 -15.91 1.32
C GLY A 407 0.61 -16.73 0.04
N ILE A 408 -0.36 -17.57 -0.32
CA ILE A 408 -0.32 -18.39 -1.54
C ILE A 408 -0.36 -17.50 -2.79
N THR A 409 -1.13 -16.40 -2.76
CA THR A 409 -1.17 -15.44 -3.88
C THR A 409 0.18 -14.78 -4.07
N ARG A 410 0.82 -14.32 -2.99
CA ARG A 410 2.19 -13.78 -3.04
C ARG A 410 3.17 -14.77 -3.64
N LEU A 411 3.10 -16.04 -3.23
CA LEU A 411 3.93 -17.11 -3.78
C LEU A 411 3.65 -17.31 -5.28
N CYS A 412 2.38 -17.34 -5.67
CA CYS A 412 1.96 -17.51 -7.06
C CYS A 412 2.47 -16.36 -7.95
N LEU A 413 2.28 -15.11 -7.52
CA LEU A 413 2.80 -13.93 -8.24
C LEU A 413 4.34 -14.00 -8.37
N ASN A 414 5.03 -14.40 -7.31
CA ASN A 414 6.49 -14.50 -7.34
C ASN A 414 7.02 -15.72 -8.13
N CYS A 415 6.29 -16.82 -8.25
CA CYS A 415 6.76 -18.02 -8.95
C CYS A 415 6.23 -18.12 -10.40
N TYR A 416 4.95 -17.80 -10.62
CA TYR A 416 4.19 -18.00 -11.85
C TYR A 416 3.44 -16.72 -12.25
N ALA A 417 4.19 -15.68 -12.62
CA ALA A 417 3.60 -14.38 -12.98
C ALA A 417 2.68 -14.44 -14.22
N ASP A 418 2.90 -15.41 -15.11
CA ASP A 418 2.20 -15.51 -16.39
C ASP A 418 0.91 -16.36 -16.31
N ASN A 419 0.76 -17.20 -15.28
CA ASN A 419 -0.37 -18.13 -15.17
C ASN A 419 -1.51 -17.51 -14.34
N LEU A 420 -2.38 -16.76 -15.03
CA LEU A 420 -3.55 -16.11 -14.42
C LEU A 420 -4.60 -17.09 -13.88
N ASP A 421 -4.64 -18.34 -14.38
CA ASP A 421 -5.60 -19.36 -13.97
C ASP A 421 -5.46 -19.76 -12.49
N TYR A 422 -4.24 -19.77 -11.95
CA TYR A 422 -4.01 -20.06 -10.54
C TYR A 422 -4.54 -18.94 -9.64
N ILE A 423 -4.39 -17.69 -10.07
CA ILE A 423 -4.92 -16.53 -9.35
C ILE A 423 -6.45 -16.56 -9.41
N ASP A 424 -7.05 -16.88 -10.55
CA ASP A 424 -8.51 -17.00 -10.68
C ASP A 424 -9.07 -18.09 -9.75
N ARG A 425 -8.40 -19.26 -9.66
CA ARG A 425 -8.79 -20.32 -8.71
C ARG A 425 -8.74 -19.87 -7.25
N ILE A 426 -7.74 -19.09 -6.86
CA ILE A 426 -7.66 -18.53 -5.50
C ILE A 426 -8.81 -17.56 -5.25
N LEU A 427 -9.09 -16.67 -6.21
CA LEU A 427 -10.15 -15.66 -6.08
C LEU A 427 -11.55 -16.29 -6.10
N SER A 428 -11.78 -17.31 -6.93
CA SER A 428 -13.04 -18.06 -6.96
C SER A 428 -13.30 -18.76 -5.63
N PHE A 429 -12.26 -19.37 -5.06
CA PHE A 429 -12.31 -20.02 -3.76
C PHE A 429 -12.58 -19.01 -2.63
N ALA A 430 -11.91 -17.86 -2.65
CA ALA A 430 -12.14 -16.77 -1.70
C ALA A 430 -13.58 -16.25 -1.75
N LYS A 431 -14.18 -16.17 -2.94
CA LYS A 431 -15.58 -15.78 -3.11
C LYS A 431 -16.54 -16.78 -2.45
N GLU A 432 -16.36 -18.07 -2.71
CA GLU A 432 -17.21 -19.13 -2.14
C GLU A 432 -17.18 -19.10 -0.60
N HIS A 433 -15.97 -19.00 -0.02
CA HIS A 433 -15.78 -18.96 1.43
C HIS A 433 -16.19 -17.62 2.08
N SER A 434 -16.30 -16.55 1.30
CA SER A 434 -16.81 -15.24 1.77
C SER A 434 -18.32 -15.23 2.01
N HIS A 435 -19.09 -16.12 1.38
CA HIS A 435 -20.55 -16.17 1.52
C HIS A 435 -21.02 -16.93 2.77
N GLU A 436 -20.20 -17.84 3.30
CA GLU A 436 -20.54 -18.63 4.49
C GLU A 436 -20.25 -17.88 5.81
N GLY A 437 -19.60 -16.72 5.74
CA GLY A 437 -19.03 -15.97 6.87
C GLY A 437 -19.82 -14.81 7.47
N THR A 438 -21.07 -14.57 7.06
CA THR A 438 -21.84 -13.38 7.44
C THR A 438 -22.26 -13.28 8.92
N THR A 439 -21.62 -13.99 9.85
CA THR A 439 -21.91 -13.93 11.29
C THR A 439 -20.74 -13.49 12.17
N ASN A 440 -19.62 -13.01 11.62
CA ASN A 440 -18.53 -12.47 12.44
C ASN A 440 -18.14 -11.02 12.03
N GLY A 441 -18.29 -10.10 12.98
CA GLY A 441 -17.95 -8.67 13.02
C GLY A 441 -17.28 -7.97 11.80
N PRO A 442 -17.73 -6.75 11.42
CA PRO A 442 -17.32 -6.05 10.19
C PRO A 442 -15.90 -5.44 10.20
N GLY A 443 -14.97 -5.90 11.04
CA GLY A 443 -13.70 -5.21 11.29
C GLY A 443 -12.43 -5.88 10.77
N VAL A 444 -12.31 -7.22 10.82
CA VAL A 444 -11.00 -7.90 10.66
C VAL A 444 -10.91 -8.73 9.38
N VAL A 445 -12.02 -9.39 8.99
CA VAL A 445 -12.06 -10.22 7.77
C VAL A 445 -11.83 -9.39 6.49
N GLY A 446 -12.24 -8.12 6.52
CA GLY A 446 -12.06 -7.18 5.41
C GLY A 446 -10.59 -6.82 5.13
N ASP A 447 -9.73 -6.77 6.16
CA ASP A 447 -8.35 -6.31 6.01
C ASP A 447 -7.49 -7.28 5.19
N ASN A 448 -7.69 -8.60 5.36
CA ASN A 448 -6.89 -9.60 4.65
C ASN A 448 -7.37 -9.78 3.20
N LEU A 449 -8.68 -9.71 2.94
CA LEU A 449 -9.21 -9.68 1.57
C LEU A 449 -8.86 -8.38 0.85
N GLN A 450 -8.83 -7.25 1.57
CA GLN A 450 -8.32 -6.00 1.02
C GLN A 450 -6.84 -6.13 0.64
N LYS A 451 -6.00 -6.71 1.50
CA LYS A 451 -4.59 -6.96 1.17
C LYS A 451 -4.43 -7.84 -0.06
N LEU A 452 -5.23 -8.90 -0.20
CA LEU A 452 -5.25 -9.77 -1.38
C LEU A 452 -5.51 -8.97 -2.67
N LEU A 453 -6.54 -8.14 -2.66
CA LEU A 453 -6.93 -7.33 -3.82
C LEU A 453 -5.91 -6.24 -4.15
N LEU A 454 -5.28 -5.65 -3.12
CA LEU A 454 -4.25 -4.63 -3.29
C LEU A 454 -2.93 -5.22 -3.80
N GLU A 455 -2.54 -6.41 -3.33
CA GLU A 455 -1.32 -7.09 -3.76
C GLU A 455 -1.34 -7.38 -5.26
N LEU A 456 -2.50 -7.75 -5.81
CA LEU A 456 -2.67 -7.90 -7.26
C LEU A 456 -2.50 -6.58 -8.02
N ILE A 457 -2.98 -5.46 -7.49
CA ILE A 457 -2.82 -4.15 -8.13
C ILE A 457 -1.37 -3.68 -8.10
N ASP A 458 -0.68 -3.86 -6.98
CA ASP A 458 0.71 -3.42 -6.82
C ASP A 458 1.69 -4.29 -7.62
N TYR A 459 1.39 -5.59 -7.82
CA TYR A 459 2.28 -6.50 -8.54
C TYR A 459 2.25 -6.30 -10.06
N PHE A 460 1.05 -6.14 -10.65
CA PHE A 460 0.93 -6.05 -12.10
C PHE A 460 1.18 -4.62 -12.60
N PRO A 461 2.13 -4.41 -13.53
CA PRO A 461 2.40 -3.09 -14.10
C PRO A 461 1.29 -2.59 -15.05
N SER A 462 0.38 -3.48 -15.46
CA SER A 462 -0.76 -3.15 -16.30
C SER A 462 -2.04 -3.56 -15.59
N LEU A 463 -2.85 -2.58 -15.20
CA LEU A 463 -4.18 -2.85 -14.62
C LEU A 463 -5.07 -3.70 -15.55
N LEU A 464 -4.79 -3.70 -16.86
CA LEU A 464 -5.53 -4.48 -17.85
C LEU A 464 -5.40 -5.99 -17.61
N THR A 465 -4.26 -6.47 -17.10
CA THR A 465 -4.10 -7.89 -16.77
C THR A 465 -4.96 -8.27 -15.56
N VAL A 466 -5.07 -7.38 -14.57
CA VAL A 466 -5.96 -7.58 -13.41
C VAL A 466 -7.42 -7.62 -13.85
N LEU A 467 -7.82 -6.75 -14.79
CA LEU A 467 -9.18 -6.72 -15.35
C LEU A 467 -9.51 -7.96 -16.19
N SER A 468 -8.51 -8.63 -16.76
CA SER A 468 -8.71 -9.87 -17.51
C SER A 468 -9.13 -11.05 -16.62
N ILE A 469 -8.94 -10.95 -15.30
CA ILE A 469 -9.29 -12.00 -14.34
C ILE A 469 -10.80 -12.00 -14.08
N PRO A 470 -11.55 -13.06 -14.47
CA PRO A 470 -13.01 -13.08 -14.38
C PRO A 470 -13.55 -12.98 -12.95
N SER A 471 -12.87 -13.59 -11.97
CA SER A 471 -13.34 -13.64 -10.58
C SER A 471 -13.03 -12.39 -9.77
N TYR A 472 -12.21 -11.46 -10.27
CA TYR A 472 -11.79 -10.25 -9.55
C TYR A 472 -12.96 -9.27 -9.30
N VAL A 473 -13.72 -8.94 -10.35
CA VAL A 473 -14.86 -8.01 -10.24
C VAL A 473 -15.99 -8.59 -9.36
N PRO A 474 -16.40 -9.87 -9.52
CA PRO A 474 -17.35 -10.50 -8.61
C PRO A 474 -16.90 -10.49 -7.14
N LEU A 475 -15.63 -10.77 -6.85
CA LEU A 475 -15.12 -10.74 -5.47
C LEU A 475 -15.17 -9.33 -4.91
N LEU A 476 -14.74 -8.31 -5.66
CA LEU A 476 -14.84 -6.91 -5.24
C LEU A 476 -16.29 -6.53 -4.89
N SER A 477 -17.25 -6.99 -5.69
CA SER A 477 -18.68 -6.69 -5.48
C SER A 477 -19.27 -7.30 -4.21
N SER A 478 -18.71 -8.42 -3.70
CA SER A 478 -19.18 -9.05 -2.46
C SER A 478 -18.61 -8.41 -1.20
N GLN A 479 -17.58 -7.57 -1.32
CA GLN A 479 -16.90 -6.93 -0.19
C GLN A 479 -17.65 -5.69 0.35
N PRO A 480 -17.41 -5.26 1.59
CA PRO A 480 -18.02 -4.05 2.15
C PRO A 480 -17.55 -2.78 1.42
N LEU A 481 -18.41 -1.76 1.40
CA LEU A 481 -18.18 -0.48 0.72
C LEU A 481 -16.88 0.23 1.14
N SER A 482 -16.38 0.01 2.37
CA SER A 482 -15.10 0.58 2.84
C SER A 482 -13.91 0.03 2.06
N THR A 483 -13.84 -1.30 1.93
CA THR A 483 -12.77 -1.99 1.20
C THR A 483 -12.84 -1.69 -0.30
N GLN A 484 -14.05 -1.65 -0.87
CA GLN A 484 -14.25 -1.25 -2.26
C GLN A 484 -13.75 0.16 -2.56
N LYS A 485 -13.99 1.13 -1.65
CA LYS A 485 -13.44 2.49 -1.76
C LYS A 485 -11.92 2.51 -1.70
N CYS A 486 -11.32 1.73 -0.78
CA CYS A 486 -9.87 1.67 -0.66
C CYS A 486 -9.22 1.09 -1.92
N VAL A 487 -9.76 -0.02 -2.43
CA VAL A 487 -9.30 -0.62 -3.69
C VAL A 487 -9.46 0.36 -4.84
N ALA A 488 -10.62 1.01 -4.98
CA ALA A 488 -10.83 2.01 -6.02
C ALA A 488 -9.87 3.21 -5.89
N GLY A 489 -9.55 3.66 -4.68
CA GLY A 489 -8.55 4.70 -4.43
C GLY A 489 -7.13 4.27 -4.81
N ALA A 490 -6.76 3.00 -4.56
CA ALA A 490 -5.50 2.42 -4.99
C ALA A 490 -5.41 2.28 -6.51
N VAL A 491 -6.50 1.84 -7.16
CA VAL A 491 -6.64 1.79 -8.63
C VAL A 491 -6.46 3.20 -9.23
N LEU A 492 -7.10 4.23 -8.67
CA LEU A 492 -6.88 5.63 -9.10
C LEU A 492 -5.41 6.03 -8.95
N GLY A 493 -4.75 5.58 -7.89
CA GLY A 493 -3.33 5.80 -7.66
C GLY A 493 -2.44 5.14 -8.72
N SER A 494 -2.68 3.86 -9.03
CA SER A 494 -1.90 3.11 -10.03
C SER A 494 -2.09 3.69 -11.42
N VAL A 495 -3.33 3.89 -11.86
CA VAL A 495 -3.64 4.43 -13.20
C VAL A 495 -2.97 5.80 -13.43
N LEU A 496 -2.90 6.64 -12.39
CA LEU A 496 -2.23 7.93 -12.49
C LEU A 496 -0.70 7.84 -12.46
N LYS A 497 -0.12 6.82 -11.81
CA LYS A 497 1.33 6.59 -11.83
C LYS A 497 1.80 6.04 -13.18
N ASP A 498 1.00 5.16 -13.77
CA ASP A 498 1.37 4.48 -15.01
C ASP A 498 1.24 5.39 -16.25
N GLU A 499 0.46 6.49 -16.14
CA GLU A 499 0.13 7.45 -17.23
C GLU A 499 -0.34 6.80 -18.55
N ASN A 500 -0.71 5.52 -18.51
CA ASN A 500 -1.12 4.75 -19.68
C ASN A 500 -2.43 5.32 -20.24
N LYS A 501 -2.43 5.56 -21.55
CA LYS A 501 -3.61 6.07 -22.27
C LYS A 501 -4.61 4.94 -22.44
N ILE A 502 -5.87 5.21 -22.09
CA ILE A 502 -6.95 4.25 -22.27
C ILE A 502 -7.49 4.39 -23.70
N GLU A 503 -7.28 3.37 -24.53
CA GLU A 503 -7.57 3.41 -25.96
C GLU A 503 -8.89 2.72 -26.34
N THR A 504 -9.33 1.70 -25.60
CA THR A 504 -10.54 0.91 -25.95
C THR A 504 -11.75 1.22 -25.06
N VAL A 505 -12.94 0.93 -25.58
CA VAL A 505 -14.22 1.18 -24.89
C VAL A 505 -14.43 0.18 -23.75
N ASP A 506 -13.96 -1.05 -23.91
CA ASP A 506 -14.11 -2.09 -22.90
C ASP A 506 -13.23 -1.79 -21.68
N ASP A 507 -12.02 -1.27 -21.91
CA ASP A 507 -11.12 -0.82 -20.84
C ASP A 507 -11.73 0.35 -20.06
N VAL A 508 -12.37 1.29 -20.75
CA VAL A 508 -13.12 2.38 -20.12
C VAL A 508 -14.22 1.82 -19.23
N ASN A 509 -15.03 0.89 -19.73
CA ASN A 509 -16.12 0.30 -18.95
C ASN A 509 -15.60 -0.52 -17.75
N GLY A 510 -14.48 -1.25 -17.91
CA GLY A 510 -13.84 -2.00 -16.83
C GLY A 510 -13.27 -1.10 -15.73
N VAL A 511 -12.48 -0.09 -16.11
CA VAL A 511 -11.89 0.87 -15.16
C VAL A 511 -12.99 1.68 -14.46
N PHE A 512 -13.96 2.23 -15.18
CA PHE A 512 -15.05 2.96 -14.55
C PHE A 512 -16.00 2.05 -13.76
N GLY A 513 -16.09 0.75 -14.09
CA GLY A 513 -16.76 -0.26 -13.29
C GLY A 513 -16.12 -0.44 -11.92
N LEU A 514 -14.78 -0.57 -11.86
CA LEU A 514 -14.03 -0.60 -10.61
C LEU A 514 -14.16 0.70 -9.80
N LEU A 515 -14.25 1.84 -10.49
CA LEU A 515 -14.45 3.16 -9.87
C LEU A 515 -15.91 3.46 -9.53
N GLY A 516 -16.85 2.57 -9.86
CA GLY A 516 -18.29 2.77 -9.68
C GLY A 516 -18.68 3.11 -8.24
N VAL A 517 -17.96 2.57 -7.26
CA VAL A 517 -18.20 2.81 -5.83
C VAL A 517 -17.79 4.24 -5.42
N VAL A 518 -16.67 4.74 -5.95
CA VAL A 518 -16.23 6.13 -5.77
C VAL A 518 -17.16 7.11 -6.50
N ILE A 519 -17.75 6.68 -7.61
CA ILE A 519 -18.72 7.46 -8.38
C ILE A 519 -20.06 7.54 -7.64
N ARG A 520 -20.61 6.41 -7.18
CA ARG A 520 -21.97 6.36 -6.61
C ARG A 520 -22.08 6.89 -5.19
N ASP A 521 -21.07 6.63 -4.34
CA ASP A 521 -21.10 6.81 -2.87
C ASP A 521 -22.37 6.29 -2.17
N GLY A 522 -22.20 5.39 -1.20
CA GLY A 522 -23.28 4.77 -0.43
C GLY A 522 -24.14 5.69 0.45
N SER A 523 -24.16 7.01 0.23
CA SER A 523 -25.04 7.93 0.96
C SER A 523 -26.49 7.94 0.44
N SER A 524 -26.82 7.16 -0.60
CA SER A 524 -28.17 7.11 -1.18
C SER A 524 -28.96 5.83 -0.89
N VAL A 525 -28.60 5.04 0.14
CA VAL A 525 -29.36 3.84 0.55
C VAL A 525 -29.70 3.88 2.04
N GLU A 526 -30.36 4.93 2.51
CA GLU A 526 -31.25 4.90 3.67
C GLU A 526 -32.30 6.02 3.51
N ASN A 527 -33.30 5.80 2.66
CA ASN A 527 -34.58 6.53 2.71
C ASN A 527 -35.62 5.85 1.82
N THR A 528 -35.76 4.52 1.89
CA THR A 528 -36.92 3.84 1.29
C THR A 528 -37.20 2.49 1.95
N SER A 529 -37.81 2.51 3.15
CA SER A 529 -38.73 1.44 3.56
C SER A 529 -39.53 1.81 4.81
N SER A 530 -40.86 1.91 4.63
CA SER A 530 -41.95 1.68 5.60
C SER A 530 -42.00 2.59 6.84
N GLN A 531 -42.89 3.59 6.95
CA GLN A 531 -44.35 3.44 6.99
C GLN A 531 -44.79 2.11 7.62
N GLN A 532 -44.75 2.05 8.95
CA GLN A 532 -45.70 1.26 9.74
C GLN A 532 -45.95 1.99 11.06
N GLU A 533 -47.01 2.79 11.05
CA GLU A 533 -47.70 3.19 12.27
C GLU A 533 -48.17 1.91 12.96
N VAL A 534 -47.60 1.61 14.13
CA VAL A 534 -48.22 0.73 15.10
C VAL A 534 -48.67 1.61 16.25
N GLU A 535 -49.92 2.06 16.17
CA GLU A 535 -50.66 2.51 17.33
C GLU A 535 -50.80 1.33 18.31
N LEU A 536 -50.28 1.50 19.53
CA LEU A 536 -50.75 0.75 20.69
C LEU A 536 -50.97 1.73 21.86
N PRO A 537 -52.05 1.57 22.65
CA PRO A 537 -52.63 2.65 23.44
C PRO A 537 -52.31 2.55 24.93
N GLY A 538 -52.08 3.70 25.57
CA GLY A 538 -52.42 3.94 26.98
C GLY A 538 -51.29 3.90 28.02
N GLY A 539 -51.11 5.01 28.74
CA GLY A 539 -50.40 5.07 30.03
C GLY A 539 -49.73 6.44 30.33
N PRO A 540 -50.17 7.22 31.35
CA PRO A 540 -49.74 8.62 31.53
C PRO A 540 -48.65 8.79 32.60
N SER A 541 -47.67 9.68 32.36
CA SER A 541 -46.98 10.40 33.44
C SER A 541 -46.10 11.56 32.93
N THR A 542 -46.61 12.78 33.11
CA THR A 542 -45.95 13.94 33.75
C THR A 542 -44.54 14.37 33.33
N GLY A 543 -44.45 15.56 32.70
CA GLY A 543 -43.70 16.68 33.31
C GLY A 543 -42.56 17.35 32.53
N VAL A 544 -42.88 18.51 31.93
CA VAL A 544 -42.13 19.79 32.01
C VAL A 544 -40.93 20.09 31.06
N GLU A 545 -41.16 21.16 30.26
CA GLU A 545 -40.26 22.20 29.73
C GLU A 545 -39.37 21.98 28.48
N GLY A 546 -39.85 22.52 27.35
CA GLY A 546 -39.35 23.83 26.88
C GLY A 546 -38.10 23.87 25.99
N GLY A 547 -38.22 23.51 24.70
CA GLY A 547 -37.22 23.80 23.67
C GLY A 547 -37.88 24.24 22.35
N LYS A 548 -37.60 25.48 21.92
CA LYS A 548 -38.11 26.10 20.67
C LYS A 548 -37.74 25.29 19.42
N PRO A 549 -38.57 25.29 18.36
CA PRO A 549 -38.20 24.67 17.08
C PRO A 549 -37.16 25.55 16.37
N SER A 550 -35.98 24.98 16.12
CA SER A 550 -34.95 25.56 15.25
C SER A 550 -35.41 25.52 13.79
N LYS A 551 -35.21 26.64 13.10
CA LYS A 551 -35.35 26.84 11.65
C LYS A 551 -34.41 25.87 10.89
N PRO A 552 -34.72 25.53 9.62
CA PRO A 552 -33.86 24.67 8.82
C PRO A 552 -32.53 25.39 8.54
N GLU A 553 -31.43 24.81 9.01
CA GLU A 553 -30.08 25.22 8.66
C GLU A 553 -29.75 24.74 7.25
N LYS A 554 -29.01 25.59 6.53
CA LYS A 554 -28.60 25.41 5.14
C LYS A 554 -27.71 24.18 5.00
N GLU A 555 -28.03 23.33 4.04
CA GLU A 555 -27.16 22.29 3.50
C GLU A 555 -25.97 22.92 2.78
N ASP A 556 -24.86 23.14 3.50
CA ASP A 556 -23.52 23.27 2.93
C ASP A 556 -22.55 22.57 3.90
N GLY A 557 -22.69 21.25 4.02
CA GLY A 557 -21.63 20.43 4.61
C GLY A 557 -20.47 20.39 3.63
N GLU A 558 -19.32 20.96 3.98
CA GLU A 558 -18.10 20.82 3.19
C GLU A 558 -17.84 19.32 2.95
N PRO A 559 -17.66 18.86 1.70
CA PRO A 559 -17.35 17.47 1.44
C PRO A 559 -16.02 17.11 2.11
N SER A 560 -15.97 15.92 2.72
CA SER A 560 -14.75 15.42 3.35
C SER A 560 -13.56 15.51 2.38
N LEU A 561 -12.40 15.91 2.91
CA LEU A 561 -11.18 16.14 2.12
C LEU A 561 -10.83 14.92 1.26
N ASP A 562 -11.03 13.72 1.79
CA ASP A 562 -10.78 12.46 1.10
C ASP A 562 -11.63 12.32 -0.17
N VAL A 563 -12.93 12.61 -0.09
CA VAL A 563 -13.84 12.59 -1.24
C VAL A 563 -13.39 13.62 -2.28
N LEU A 564 -12.95 14.81 -1.87
CA LEU A 564 -12.40 15.80 -2.79
C LEU A 564 -11.13 15.31 -3.48
N THR A 565 -10.22 14.63 -2.75
CA THR A 565 -8.99 14.10 -3.36
C THR A 565 -9.29 13.02 -4.38
N ASP A 566 -10.23 12.11 -4.08
CA ASP A 566 -10.61 11.03 -4.99
C ASP A 566 -11.34 11.54 -6.23
N GLN A 567 -12.22 12.53 -6.07
CA GLN A 567 -12.86 13.20 -7.21
C GLN A 567 -11.86 13.99 -8.06
N SER A 568 -10.84 14.60 -7.45
CA SER A 568 -9.75 15.25 -8.19
C SER A 568 -8.93 14.25 -9.01
N LYS A 569 -8.59 13.10 -8.41
CA LYS A 569 -7.91 12.00 -9.14
C LYS A 569 -8.78 11.46 -10.27
N LEU A 570 -10.07 11.25 -10.03
CA LEU A 570 -11.02 10.81 -11.05
C LEU A 570 -11.10 11.81 -12.22
N ALA A 571 -11.11 13.12 -11.95
CA ALA A 571 -11.05 14.15 -12.98
C ALA A 571 -9.75 14.10 -13.80
N LYS A 572 -8.61 13.75 -13.18
CA LYS A 572 -7.34 13.53 -13.90
C LYS A 572 -7.40 12.29 -14.79
N VAL A 573 -8.03 11.20 -14.35
CA VAL A 573 -8.20 9.98 -15.16
C VAL A 573 -8.98 10.28 -16.45
N VAL A 574 -9.97 11.18 -16.42
CA VAL A 574 -10.69 11.61 -17.64
C VAL A 574 -9.75 12.23 -18.69
N HIS A 575 -8.63 12.83 -18.28
CA HIS A 575 -7.63 13.35 -19.21
C HIS A 575 -6.71 12.28 -19.81
N LEU A 576 -6.65 11.08 -19.23
CA LEU A 576 -5.90 9.93 -19.76
C LEU A 576 -6.67 9.19 -20.87
N LEU A 577 -7.97 9.45 -21.00
CA LEU A 577 -8.77 8.97 -22.14
C LEU A 577 -8.22 9.61 -23.42
N TYR A 578 -7.52 8.82 -24.25
CA TYR A 578 -6.99 9.31 -25.51
C TYR A 578 -6.91 8.16 -26.50
N SER A 579 -7.49 8.37 -27.68
CA SER A 579 -7.25 7.52 -28.84
C SER A 579 -6.72 8.37 -30.00
N SER A 580 -5.86 7.76 -30.80
CA SER A 580 -5.32 8.33 -32.05
C SER A 580 -6.45 8.56 -33.05
N ASP A 581 -7.41 7.64 -33.09
CA ASP A 581 -8.66 7.78 -33.83
C ASP A 581 -9.64 8.72 -33.11
N THR A 582 -10.14 9.69 -33.87
CA THR A 582 -11.09 10.69 -33.39
C THR A 582 -12.46 10.10 -33.13
N ASP A 583 -12.87 9.09 -33.90
CA ASP A 583 -14.20 8.51 -33.76
C ASP A 583 -14.27 7.60 -32.53
N VAL A 584 -13.25 6.77 -32.31
CA VAL A 584 -13.07 6.02 -31.04
C VAL A 584 -13.00 6.98 -29.86
N HIS A 585 -12.21 8.05 -29.93
CA HIS A 585 -12.13 9.02 -28.84
C HIS A 585 -13.50 9.64 -28.50
N SER A 586 -14.34 9.93 -29.50
CA SER A 586 -15.71 10.39 -29.25
C SER A 586 -16.58 9.35 -28.54
N LYS A 587 -16.41 8.06 -28.86
CA LYS A 587 -17.09 6.94 -28.18
C LYS A 587 -16.61 6.79 -26.74
N LEU A 588 -15.30 6.91 -26.48
CA LEU A 588 -14.73 6.88 -25.14
C LEU A 588 -15.33 7.99 -24.25
N LEU A 589 -15.42 9.23 -24.75
CA LEU A 589 -16.02 10.33 -23.99
C LEU A 589 -17.52 10.10 -23.70
N ARG A 590 -18.25 9.47 -24.61
CA ARG A 590 -19.67 9.10 -24.38
C ARG A 590 -19.81 8.00 -23.33
N ALA A 591 -18.97 6.97 -23.38
CA ALA A 591 -18.94 5.91 -22.38
C ALA A 591 -18.57 6.47 -21.00
N ALA A 592 -17.54 7.32 -20.92
CA ALA A 592 -17.16 8.00 -19.69
C ALA A 592 -18.30 8.87 -19.12
N ARG A 593 -19.05 9.59 -19.98
CA ARG A 593 -20.23 10.34 -19.54
C ARG A 593 -21.30 9.42 -18.94
N GLN A 594 -21.57 8.27 -19.57
CA GLN A 594 -22.56 7.32 -19.08
C GLN A 594 -22.18 6.80 -17.69
N ALA A 595 -20.93 6.38 -17.50
CA ALA A 595 -20.45 5.92 -16.20
C ALA A 595 -20.47 7.03 -15.13
N LEU A 596 -20.02 8.24 -15.45
CA LEU A 596 -19.97 9.35 -14.50
C LEU A 596 -21.36 9.91 -14.12
N SER A 597 -22.39 9.67 -14.95
CA SER A 597 -23.75 10.15 -14.68
C SER A 597 -24.39 9.52 -13.44
N GLU A 598 -23.87 8.37 -13.00
CA GLU A 598 -24.37 7.66 -11.82
C GLU A 598 -24.07 8.41 -10.51
N GLY A 599 -23.08 9.31 -10.50
CA GLY A 599 -22.63 10.02 -9.30
C GLY A 599 -23.38 11.31 -8.95
N LYS A 600 -24.47 11.65 -9.67
CA LYS A 600 -25.37 12.82 -9.47
C LYS A 600 -24.71 14.09 -8.94
N GLU A 601 -24.56 14.27 -7.63
CA GLU A 601 -23.98 15.47 -7.03
C GLU A 601 -22.49 15.66 -7.34
N LYS A 602 -21.75 14.57 -7.55
CA LYS A 602 -20.31 14.57 -7.83
C LYS A 602 -19.96 14.97 -9.26
N ILE A 603 -20.96 15.01 -10.14
CA ILE A 603 -20.88 15.53 -11.51
C ILE A 603 -20.22 16.91 -11.54
N LYS A 604 -20.41 17.72 -10.49
CA LYS A 604 -19.84 19.06 -10.33
C LYS A 604 -18.30 19.12 -10.44
N TYR A 605 -17.59 18.03 -10.15
CA TYR A 605 -16.13 17.99 -10.16
C TYR A 605 -15.56 17.33 -11.41
N THR A 606 -16.24 16.33 -11.96
CA THR A 606 -15.73 15.49 -13.06
C THR A 606 -16.11 16.00 -14.45
N TYR A 607 -17.31 16.58 -14.62
CA TYR A 607 -17.79 17.01 -15.94
C TYR A 607 -17.01 18.18 -16.55
N PRO A 608 -16.44 19.14 -15.79
CA PRO A 608 -15.54 20.14 -16.38
C PRO A 608 -14.33 19.51 -17.08
N ALA A 609 -13.78 18.40 -16.56
CA ALA A 609 -12.71 17.65 -17.22
C ALA A 609 -13.19 17.00 -18.53
N LEU A 610 -14.42 16.48 -18.55
CA LEU A 610 -15.05 15.93 -19.75
C LEU A 610 -15.28 17.01 -20.82
N VAL A 611 -15.76 18.20 -20.42
CA VAL A 611 -15.97 19.34 -21.33
C VAL A 611 -14.64 19.82 -21.92
N THR A 612 -13.60 19.96 -21.11
CA THR A 612 -12.28 20.37 -21.60
C THR A 612 -11.62 19.31 -22.49
N ALA A 613 -11.85 18.02 -22.24
CA ALA A 613 -11.45 16.94 -23.16
C ALA A 613 -12.22 17.03 -24.50
N ALA A 614 -13.54 17.28 -24.45
CA ALA A 614 -14.35 17.52 -25.64
C ALA A 614 -13.88 18.74 -26.45
N PHE A 615 -13.47 19.83 -25.78
CA PHE A 615 -12.87 21.00 -26.45
C PHE A 615 -11.57 20.67 -27.19
N LYS A 616 -10.70 19.83 -26.60
CA LYS A 616 -9.49 19.34 -27.28
C LYS A 616 -9.86 18.51 -28.51
N LEU A 617 -10.89 17.67 -28.42
CA LEU A 617 -11.39 16.89 -29.55
C LEU A 617 -11.92 17.79 -30.69
N VAL A 618 -12.69 18.84 -30.37
CA VAL A 618 -13.18 19.82 -31.36
C VAL A 618 -12.03 20.48 -32.11
N ARG A 619 -10.97 20.90 -31.39
CA ARG A 619 -9.77 21.48 -32.02
C ARG A 619 -9.02 20.47 -32.90
N ARG A 620 -8.99 19.18 -32.53
CA ARG A 620 -8.41 18.11 -33.34
C ARG A 620 -9.21 17.86 -34.63
N TYR A 621 -10.54 17.88 -34.57
CA TYR A 621 -11.37 17.80 -35.78
C TYR A 621 -11.06 18.94 -36.73
N ARG A 622 -10.90 20.16 -36.20
CA ARG A 622 -10.52 21.32 -37.01
C ARG A 622 -9.13 21.17 -37.66
N ALA A 623 -8.15 20.66 -36.92
CA ALA A 623 -6.80 20.41 -37.44
C ALA A 623 -6.78 19.33 -38.55
N LYS A 624 -7.67 18.33 -38.47
CA LYS A 624 -7.82 17.25 -39.46
C LYS A 624 -8.76 17.59 -40.64
N SER A 625 -9.22 18.85 -40.74
CA SER A 625 -10.20 19.28 -41.76
C SER A 625 -9.77 19.12 -43.21
N SER A 626 -8.48 18.90 -43.50
CA SER A 626 -7.99 18.59 -44.86
C SER A 626 -8.23 17.14 -45.29
N THR A 627 -8.48 16.24 -44.34
CA THR A 627 -8.56 14.78 -44.56
C THR A 627 -9.96 14.21 -44.42
N ASP A 628 -10.83 14.81 -43.62
CA ASP A 628 -12.18 14.30 -43.33
C ASP A 628 -13.24 15.28 -43.85
N SER A 629 -14.15 14.81 -44.70
CA SER A 629 -15.23 15.62 -45.28
C SER A 629 -16.40 15.82 -44.31
N GLU A 630 -16.56 14.95 -43.30
CA GLU A 630 -17.67 14.97 -42.34
C GLU A 630 -17.33 15.74 -41.05
N TRP A 631 -16.22 16.50 -41.06
CA TRP A 631 -15.70 17.21 -39.88
C TRP A 631 -16.73 18.19 -39.28
N SER A 632 -17.56 18.83 -40.09
CA SER A 632 -18.58 19.79 -39.64
C SER A 632 -19.72 19.11 -38.86
N GLU A 633 -20.19 17.96 -39.32
CA GLU A 633 -21.22 17.16 -38.64
C GLU A 633 -20.69 16.59 -37.32
N LYS A 634 -19.44 16.08 -37.33
CA LYS A 634 -18.77 15.57 -36.13
C LYS A 634 -18.60 16.67 -35.08
N ILE A 635 -18.24 17.88 -35.49
CA ILE A 635 -18.16 19.05 -34.61
C ILE A 635 -19.54 19.42 -34.07
N GLY A 636 -20.57 19.47 -34.92
CA GLY A 636 -21.95 19.73 -34.48
C GLY A 636 -22.45 18.71 -33.45
N SER A 637 -22.15 17.42 -33.67
CA SER A 637 -22.49 16.36 -32.71
C SER A 637 -21.74 16.50 -31.37
N THR A 638 -20.49 16.96 -31.42
CA THR A 638 -19.66 17.20 -30.23
C THR A 638 -20.15 18.43 -29.46
N PHE A 639 -20.61 19.48 -30.15
CA PHE A 639 -21.24 20.63 -29.49
C PHE A 639 -22.57 20.28 -28.82
N LYS A 640 -23.43 19.47 -29.46
CA LYS A 640 -24.63 18.93 -28.81
C LYS A 640 -24.30 18.08 -27.58
N PHE A 641 -23.20 17.32 -27.63
CA PHE A 641 -22.70 16.59 -26.46
C PHE A 641 -22.25 17.53 -25.33
N ILE A 642 -21.49 18.59 -25.64
CA ILE A 642 -21.07 19.60 -24.66
C ILE A 642 -22.31 20.27 -24.03
N GLN A 643 -23.29 20.68 -24.84
CA GLN A 643 -24.55 21.26 -24.36
C GLN A 643 -25.25 20.33 -23.37
N LYS A 644 -25.33 19.03 -23.68
CA LYS A 644 -25.94 18.05 -22.77
C LYS A 644 -25.17 17.94 -21.45
N VAL A 645 -23.84 17.87 -21.50
CA VAL A 645 -22.97 17.79 -20.31
C VAL A 645 -23.09 19.06 -19.45
N VAL A 646 -23.13 20.24 -20.05
CA VAL A 646 -23.25 21.50 -19.31
C VAL A 646 -24.67 21.67 -18.73
N ASN A 647 -25.71 21.22 -19.43
CA ASN A 647 -27.07 21.17 -18.88
C ASN A 647 -27.18 20.25 -17.67
N ASP A 648 -26.51 19.09 -17.69
CA ASP A 648 -26.45 18.21 -16.52
C ASP A 648 -25.79 18.93 -15.31
N ILE A 649 -24.74 19.74 -15.53
CA ILE A 649 -24.13 20.58 -14.47
C ILE A 649 -25.11 21.64 -13.95
N TYR A 650 -25.87 22.27 -14.86
CA TYR A 650 -26.86 23.27 -14.50
C TYR A 650 -27.96 22.67 -13.60
N GLN A 651 -28.43 21.45 -13.88
CA GLN A 651 -29.40 20.75 -13.03
C GLN A 651 -28.89 20.45 -11.62
N VAL A 652 -27.57 20.29 -11.44
CA VAL A 652 -26.93 20.05 -10.13
C VAL A 652 -26.79 21.35 -9.31
N GLY A 653 -27.16 22.51 -9.85
CA GLY A 653 -27.25 23.78 -9.11
C GLY A 653 -25.98 24.64 -9.12
N LYS A 654 -24.92 24.26 -9.84
CA LYS A 654 -23.73 25.12 -10.05
C LYS A 654 -23.85 26.00 -11.30
N ALA A 655 -24.70 27.02 -11.20
CA ALA A 655 -24.99 27.94 -12.31
C ALA A 655 -23.78 28.76 -12.80
N ASP A 656 -22.92 29.26 -11.90
CA ASP A 656 -21.72 30.05 -12.30
C ASP A 656 -20.76 29.22 -13.16
N LEU A 657 -20.47 27.98 -12.74
CA LEU A 657 -19.60 27.09 -13.50
C LEU A 657 -20.20 26.75 -14.87
N ALA A 658 -21.50 26.47 -14.93
CA ALA A 658 -22.19 26.20 -16.19
C ALA A 658 -22.10 27.40 -17.15
N LEU A 659 -22.31 28.62 -16.66
CA LEU A 659 -22.17 29.84 -17.45
C LEU A 659 -20.75 29.99 -18.01
N ARG A 660 -19.72 29.80 -17.18
CA ARG A 660 -18.32 29.87 -17.64
C ARG A 660 -18.02 28.83 -18.72
N LEU A 661 -18.54 27.60 -18.56
CA LEU A 661 -18.37 26.54 -19.55
C LEU A 661 -19.09 26.85 -20.86
N TYR A 662 -20.30 27.43 -20.81
CA TYR A 662 -21.02 27.88 -22.00
C TYR A 662 -20.28 29.01 -22.73
N VAL A 663 -19.77 30.01 -22.00
CA VAL A 663 -18.98 31.09 -22.60
C VAL A 663 -17.70 30.56 -23.24
N ASN A 664 -17.01 29.63 -22.58
CA ASN A 664 -15.84 28.97 -23.16
C ASN A 664 -16.20 28.15 -24.41
N ALA A 665 -17.31 27.41 -24.38
CA ALA A 665 -17.81 26.67 -25.55
C ALA A 665 -18.13 27.61 -26.72
N ALA A 666 -18.74 28.76 -26.45
CA ALA A 666 -19.02 29.79 -27.44
C ALA A 666 -17.73 30.32 -28.09
N SER A 667 -16.71 30.65 -27.28
CA SER A 667 -15.42 31.11 -27.81
C SER A 667 -14.72 30.08 -28.71
N ILE A 668 -14.88 28.79 -28.42
CA ILE A 668 -14.32 27.71 -29.25
C ILE A 668 -15.16 27.51 -30.51
N ALA A 669 -16.48 27.65 -30.43
CA ALA A 669 -17.35 27.63 -31.60
C ALA A 669 -17.02 28.77 -32.58
N ASP A 670 -16.73 29.97 -32.08
CA ASP A 670 -16.23 31.11 -32.86
C ASP A 670 -14.90 30.77 -33.57
N GLN A 671 -13.94 30.19 -32.84
CA GLN A 671 -12.65 29.75 -33.43
C GLN A 671 -12.81 28.72 -34.55
N VAL A 672 -13.84 27.89 -34.48
CA VAL A 672 -14.15 26.84 -35.47
C VAL A 672 -14.99 27.38 -36.62
N LYS A 673 -15.43 28.65 -36.55
CA LYS A 673 -16.33 29.32 -37.50
C LYS A 673 -17.77 28.77 -37.52
N ALA A 674 -18.22 28.17 -36.41
CA ALA A 674 -19.60 27.70 -36.25
C ALA A 674 -20.46 28.77 -35.57
N GLN A 675 -21.01 29.70 -36.36
CA GLN A 675 -21.74 30.87 -35.84
C GLN A 675 -23.02 30.50 -35.07
N GLU A 676 -23.84 29.60 -35.60
CA GLU A 676 -25.13 29.21 -35.00
C GLU A 676 -24.95 28.62 -33.60
N ALA A 677 -24.02 27.67 -33.47
CA ALA A 677 -23.69 27.05 -32.18
C ALA A 677 -23.16 28.08 -31.18
N SER A 678 -22.30 29.01 -31.63
CA SER A 678 -21.78 30.07 -30.75
C SER A 678 -22.87 31.00 -30.23
N TYR A 679 -23.83 31.38 -31.09
CA TYR A 679 -24.96 32.22 -30.69
C TYR A 679 -25.86 31.50 -29.68
N GLU A 680 -26.16 30.22 -29.92
CA GLU A 680 -26.96 29.40 -29.00
C GLU A 680 -26.33 29.29 -27.61
N PHE A 681 -25.01 29.08 -27.53
CA PHE A 681 -24.30 29.02 -26.25
C PHE A 681 -24.32 30.36 -25.50
N TYR A 682 -24.18 31.49 -26.19
CA TYR A 682 -24.33 32.80 -25.55
C TYR A 682 -25.77 33.06 -25.09
N ALA A 683 -26.76 32.68 -25.89
CA ALA A 683 -28.17 32.80 -25.50
C ALA A 683 -28.46 31.99 -24.23
N GLN A 684 -27.98 30.75 -24.14
CA GLN A 684 -28.12 29.90 -22.95
C GLN A 684 -27.37 30.47 -21.74
N ALA A 685 -26.17 31.03 -21.94
CA ALA A 685 -25.43 31.72 -20.88
C ALA A 685 -26.23 32.90 -20.31
N PHE A 686 -26.90 33.69 -21.16
CA PHE A 686 -27.77 34.77 -20.70
C PHE A 686 -29.02 34.27 -19.97
N THR A 687 -29.64 33.17 -20.42
CA THR A 687 -30.77 32.54 -19.70
C THR A 687 -30.34 32.11 -18.29
N ILE A 688 -29.18 31.47 -18.15
CA ILE A 688 -28.64 31.06 -16.83
C ILE A 688 -28.36 32.27 -15.94
N TYR A 689 -27.84 33.34 -16.52
CA TYR A 689 -27.61 34.59 -15.81
C TYR A 689 -28.92 35.17 -15.24
N GLU A 690 -30.01 35.15 -16.01
CA GLU A 690 -31.32 35.67 -15.57
C GLU A 690 -32.00 34.79 -14.52
N GLU A 691 -31.99 33.48 -14.72
CA GLU A 691 -32.78 32.55 -13.92
C GLU A 691 -32.09 32.13 -12.61
N ALA A 692 -30.77 31.94 -12.63
CA ALA A 692 -30.07 31.21 -11.57
C ALA A 692 -29.03 32.02 -10.79
N ILE A 693 -28.45 33.09 -11.37
CA ILE A 693 -27.42 33.87 -10.68
C ILE A 693 -28.05 35.06 -9.95
N SER A 694 -28.27 34.90 -8.65
CA SER A 694 -28.87 35.95 -7.79
C SER A 694 -27.84 36.79 -7.04
N ASP A 695 -26.62 36.27 -6.80
CA ASP A 695 -25.58 36.99 -6.08
C ASP A 695 -24.98 38.13 -6.90
N SER A 696 -24.96 39.34 -6.35
CA SER A 696 -24.49 40.55 -7.02
C SER A 696 -23.02 40.48 -7.44
N ARG A 697 -22.15 39.81 -6.66
CA ARG A 697 -20.72 39.68 -7.01
C ARG A 697 -20.55 38.69 -8.18
N SER A 698 -21.24 37.57 -8.11
CA SER A 698 -21.24 36.54 -9.16
C SER A 698 -21.86 37.07 -10.47
N GLN A 699 -22.91 37.89 -10.40
CA GLN A 699 -23.50 38.58 -11.56
C GLN A 699 -22.48 39.48 -12.26
N PHE A 700 -21.76 40.31 -11.50
CA PHE A 700 -20.74 41.19 -12.06
C PHE A 700 -19.61 40.39 -12.73
N GLN A 701 -19.13 39.34 -12.08
CA GLN A 701 -18.10 38.46 -12.65
C GLN A 701 -18.57 37.77 -13.93
N ALA A 702 -19.81 37.26 -13.95
CA ALA A 702 -20.40 36.62 -15.12
C ALA A 702 -20.47 37.59 -16.32
N ILE A 703 -20.94 38.83 -16.10
CA ILE A 703 -20.98 39.85 -17.16
C ILE A 703 -19.58 40.19 -17.65
N CYS A 704 -18.58 40.31 -16.77
CA CYS A 704 -17.20 40.58 -17.18
C CYS A 704 -16.65 39.46 -18.07
N ILE A 705 -16.94 38.20 -17.74
CA ILE A 705 -16.51 37.03 -18.52
C ILE A 705 -17.21 37.02 -19.89
N VAL A 706 -18.52 37.27 -19.93
CA VAL A 706 -19.29 37.36 -21.18
C VAL A 706 -18.77 38.51 -22.05
N ALA A 707 -18.57 39.70 -21.49
CA ALA A 707 -18.07 40.86 -22.22
C ALA A 707 -16.65 40.61 -22.78
N GLY A 708 -15.75 40.04 -21.97
CA GLY A 708 -14.40 39.69 -22.44
C GLY A 708 -14.42 38.66 -23.57
N ALA A 709 -15.28 37.64 -23.47
CA ALA A 709 -15.41 36.62 -24.51
C ALA A 709 -16.04 37.17 -25.81
N LEU A 710 -17.08 38.01 -25.70
CA LEU A 710 -17.72 38.67 -26.84
C LEU A 710 -16.73 39.59 -27.57
N GLN A 711 -15.91 40.34 -26.83
CA GLN A 711 -14.88 41.19 -27.44
C GLN A 711 -13.86 40.39 -28.25
N SER A 712 -13.64 39.11 -27.90
CA SER A 712 -12.73 38.21 -28.64
C SER A 712 -13.38 37.50 -29.84
N SER A 713 -14.70 37.62 -30.01
CA SER A 713 -15.45 36.94 -31.07
C SER A 713 -15.40 37.74 -32.37
N ARG A 714 -15.25 37.07 -33.52
CA ARG A 714 -15.11 37.74 -34.83
C ARG A 714 -16.03 37.15 -35.91
N ASN A 715 -16.62 35.98 -35.69
CA ASN A 715 -17.40 35.25 -36.70
C ASN A 715 -18.90 35.60 -36.70
N PHE A 716 -19.34 36.61 -35.95
CA PHE A 716 -20.75 37.00 -35.90
C PHE A 716 -21.13 37.97 -37.01
N SER A 717 -22.33 37.80 -37.55
CA SER A 717 -23.01 38.85 -38.31
C SER A 717 -23.28 40.07 -37.42
N HIS A 718 -23.21 41.27 -38.00
CA HIS A 718 -23.44 42.55 -37.32
C HIS A 718 -24.73 42.59 -36.47
N GLU A 719 -25.85 42.04 -36.97
CA GLU A 719 -27.13 42.02 -36.26
C GLU A 719 -27.11 41.12 -35.01
N ASN A 720 -26.62 39.89 -35.16
CA ASN A 720 -26.48 38.96 -34.02
C ASN A 720 -25.48 39.46 -32.97
N TYR A 721 -24.41 40.12 -33.40
CA TYR A 721 -23.46 40.73 -32.48
C TYR A 721 -24.10 41.90 -31.72
N ASP A 722 -24.77 42.81 -32.41
CA ASP A 722 -25.41 43.97 -31.78
C ASP A 722 -26.50 43.57 -30.77
N THR A 723 -27.28 42.52 -31.08
CA THR A 723 -28.30 42.01 -30.13
C THR A 723 -27.68 41.44 -28.86
N LEU A 724 -26.56 40.69 -28.94
CA LEU A 724 -25.86 40.15 -27.78
C LEU A 724 -25.18 41.25 -26.96
N VAL A 725 -24.53 42.21 -27.62
CA VAL A 725 -23.87 43.35 -26.97
C VAL A 725 -24.90 44.22 -26.25
N SER A 726 -26.01 44.54 -26.91
CA SER A 726 -27.09 45.32 -26.31
C SER A 726 -27.70 44.63 -25.08
N LYS A 727 -27.87 43.30 -25.13
CA LYS A 727 -28.28 42.51 -23.95
C LYS A 727 -27.24 42.56 -22.83
N CYS A 728 -25.96 42.36 -23.14
CA CYS A 728 -24.87 42.43 -22.16
C CYS A 728 -24.82 43.80 -21.47
N ALA A 729 -24.94 44.89 -22.24
CA ALA A 729 -24.99 46.25 -21.72
C ALA A 729 -26.25 46.50 -20.87
N LEU A 730 -27.40 45.97 -21.29
CA LEU A 730 -28.64 46.04 -20.51
C LEU A 730 -28.47 45.37 -19.15
N TYR A 731 -27.92 44.15 -19.07
CA TYR A 731 -27.69 43.46 -17.81
C TYR A 731 -26.65 44.15 -16.94
N GLY A 732 -25.55 44.65 -17.52
CA GLY A 732 -24.59 45.49 -16.81
C GLY A 732 -25.24 46.72 -16.18
N SER A 733 -26.21 47.30 -16.88
CA SER A 733 -26.96 48.45 -16.39
C SER A 733 -28.07 48.12 -15.38
N LYS A 734 -28.42 46.85 -15.19
CA LYS A 734 -29.42 46.39 -14.21
C LYS A 734 -28.79 45.92 -12.88
N LEU A 735 -27.47 45.96 -12.77
CA LEU A 735 -26.77 45.62 -11.53
C LEU A 735 -27.18 46.55 -10.39
N LEU A 736 -27.34 45.97 -9.19
CA LEU A 736 -27.82 46.68 -7.99
C LEU A 736 -26.75 47.61 -7.39
N LYS A 737 -25.49 47.16 -7.36
CA LYS A 737 -24.38 47.93 -6.80
C LYS A 737 -23.91 48.97 -7.81
N LYS A 738 -24.00 50.25 -7.44
CA LYS A 738 -23.59 51.39 -8.29
C LYS A 738 -22.15 51.32 -8.81
N PRO A 739 -21.14 50.93 -7.99
CA PRO A 739 -19.77 50.80 -8.50
C PRO A 739 -19.64 49.70 -9.55
N ASP A 740 -20.22 48.52 -9.30
CA ASP A 740 -20.18 47.39 -10.23
C ASP A 740 -20.99 47.68 -11.50
N GLN A 741 -22.11 48.38 -11.37
CA GLN A 741 -22.92 48.89 -12.48
C GLN A 741 -22.11 49.86 -13.36
N CYS A 742 -21.42 50.82 -12.74
CA CYS A 742 -20.56 51.78 -13.46
C CYS A 742 -19.45 51.04 -14.23
N ARG A 743 -18.76 50.11 -13.56
CA ARG A 743 -17.70 49.28 -14.16
C ARG A 743 -18.20 48.44 -15.31
N ALA A 744 -19.34 47.77 -15.16
CA ALA A 744 -19.93 46.97 -16.22
C ALA A 744 -20.33 47.82 -17.44
N VAL A 745 -20.88 49.02 -17.23
CA VAL A 745 -21.32 49.91 -18.32
C VAL A 745 -20.14 50.47 -19.12
N TYR A 746 -19.06 50.91 -18.47
CA TYR A 746 -17.89 51.35 -19.24
C TYR A 746 -17.15 50.17 -19.87
N ILE A 747 -17.17 48.96 -19.29
CA ILE A 747 -16.63 47.76 -19.96
C ILE A 747 -17.44 47.45 -21.22
N ALA A 748 -18.77 47.58 -21.16
CA ALA A 748 -19.62 47.41 -22.32
C ALA A 748 -19.30 48.40 -23.46
N SER A 749 -18.77 49.60 -23.16
CA SER A 749 -18.32 50.55 -24.20
C SER A 749 -17.25 49.95 -25.12
N HIS A 750 -16.39 49.05 -24.62
CA HIS A 750 -15.40 48.35 -25.42
C HIS A 750 -15.99 47.29 -26.36
N LEU A 751 -17.26 46.89 -26.20
CA LEU A 751 -17.90 45.91 -27.09
C LEU A 751 -18.29 46.53 -28.43
N TRP A 752 -18.64 47.82 -28.45
CA TRP A 752 -18.89 48.61 -29.66
C TRP A 752 -17.63 49.18 -30.29
N TRP A 753 -16.47 48.92 -29.67
CA TRP A 753 -15.17 49.30 -30.18
C TRP A 753 -14.28 48.07 -30.25
N ALA A 754 -14.45 47.30 -31.33
CA ALA A 754 -13.64 46.12 -31.55
C ALA A 754 -12.16 46.52 -31.66
N THR A 755 -11.34 45.92 -30.79
CA THR A 755 -9.90 46.11 -30.76
C THR A 755 -9.21 44.97 -31.51
N GLU A 756 -8.12 45.29 -32.17
CA GLU A 756 -7.33 44.28 -32.88
C GLU A 756 -6.64 43.34 -31.91
N ILE A 757 -6.67 42.05 -32.24
CA ILE A 757 -6.00 41.02 -31.46
C ILE A 757 -4.74 40.63 -32.22
N GLN A 758 -3.60 41.25 -31.85
CA GLN A 758 -2.29 40.97 -32.44
C GLN A 758 -1.93 39.47 -32.43
N ALA A 759 -2.36 38.73 -31.40
CA ALA A 759 -2.14 37.28 -31.29
C ALA A 759 -2.88 36.43 -32.35
N ARG A 760 -3.86 37.00 -33.07
CA ARG A 760 -4.55 36.36 -34.21
C ARG A 760 -4.02 36.81 -35.58
N GLY A 761 -3.02 37.70 -35.60
CA GLY A 761 -2.42 38.25 -36.83
C GLY A 761 -3.20 39.41 -37.45
N GLU A 762 -4.03 40.10 -36.65
CA GLU A 762 -4.75 41.32 -37.05
C GLU A 762 -3.78 42.52 -36.93
N ASP A 763 -3.58 43.27 -38.02
CA ASP A 763 -2.71 44.46 -38.12
C ASP A 763 -3.55 45.74 -38.27
N GLU A 764 -3.12 46.84 -37.64
CA GLU A 764 -3.78 48.18 -37.63
C GLU A 764 -4.07 48.78 -39.02
N THR A 765 -3.45 48.22 -40.07
CA THR A 765 -3.46 48.78 -41.42
C THR A 765 -4.37 48.05 -42.41
N LYS A 766 -4.89 46.85 -42.09
CA LYS A 766 -5.67 46.01 -43.03
C LYS A 766 -7.16 45.87 -42.70
N ASP A 767 -7.56 46.07 -41.45
CA ASP A 767 -8.94 45.79 -40.99
C ASP A 767 -9.75 47.07 -40.73
N SER A 768 -10.13 47.76 -41.81
CA SER A 768 -11.09 48.89 -41.75
C SER A 768 -12.54 48.45 -41.47
N ASP A 769 -12.80 47.14 -41.37
CA ASP A 769 -14.15 46.54 -41.26
C ASP A 769 -14.49 46.09 -39.83
N LEU A 770 -13.67 46.48 -38.84
CA LEU A 770 -13.93 46.22 -37.42
C LEU A 770 -15.15 47.01 -36.94
N PHE A 771 -16.02 46.33 -36.17
CA PHE A 771 -17.23 46.90 -35.59
C PHE A 771 -16.90 48.10 -34.66
N LYS A 772 -17.24 49.31 -35.12
CA LYS A 772 -16.95 50.59 -34.46
C LYS A 772 -18.16 51.51 -34.50
N ASP A 773 -18.94 51.50 -33.42
CA ASP A 773 -20.08 52.41 -33.22
C ASP A 773 -19.73 53.52 -32.23
N GLU A 774 -19.16 54.62 -32.75
CA GLU A 774 -18.65 55.75 -31.93
C GLU A 774 -19.73 56.46 -31.09
N GLU A 775 -20.98 56.53 -31.57
CA GLU A 775 -22.07 57.20 -30.86
C GLU A 775 -22.49 56.40 -29.61
N ARG A 776 -22.62 55.08 -29.73
CA ARG A 776 -23.00 54.19 -28.62
C ARG A 776 -21.92 54.11 -27.54
N VAL A 777 -20.65 54.18 -27.94
CA VAL A 777 -19.51 54.29 -27.00
C VAL A 777 -19.67 55.52 -26.11
N LEU A 778 -19.95 56.68 -26.72
CA LEU A 778 -20.15 57.93 -25.99
C LEU A 778 -21.37 57.87 -25.07
N GLU A 779 -22.50 57.31 -25.54
CA GLU A 779 -23.70 57.12 -24.71
C GLU A 779 -23.41 56.26 -23.47
N CYS A 780 -22.61 55.21 -23.62
CA CYS A 780 -22.24 54.33 -22.51
C CYS A 780 -21.30 55.02 -21.52
N LEU A 781 -20.32 55.78 -22.00
CA LEU A 781 -19.44 56.56 -21.13
C LEU A 781 -20.22 57.65 -20.37
N GLN A 782 -21.15 58.34 -21.03
CA GLN A 782 -22.04 59.32 -20.38
C GLN A 782 -22.99 58.66 -19.37
N ARG A 783 -23.47 57.44 -19.66
CA ARG A 783 -24.28 56.66 -18.72
C ARG A 783 -23.46 56.21 -17.52
N ALA A 784 -22.22 55.76 -17.73
CA ALA A 784 -21.30 55.39 -16.65
C ALA A 784 -21.02 56.61 -15.73
N LEU A 785 -20.80 57.78 -16.32
CA LEU A 785 -20.62 59.04 -15.57
C LEU A 785 -21.82 59.35 -14.68
N ARG A 786 -23.04 59.30 -15.22
CA ARG A 786 -24.29 59.49 -14.43
C ARG A 786 -24.45 58.46 -13.30
N VAL A 787 -23.98 57.23 -13.49
CA VAL A 787 -24.01 56.20 -12.44
C VAL A 787 -22.97 56.48 -11.36
N ALA A 788 -21.77 56.95 -11.73
CA ALA A 788 -20.73 57.37 -10.80
C ALA A 788 -21.13 58.62 -9.98
N ASP A 789 -21.82 59.59 -10.59
CA ASP A 789 -22.43 60.73 -9.89
C ASP A 789 -23.51 60.29 -8.88
N GLY A 790 -24.23 59.21 -9.20
CA GLY A 790 -25.25 58.63 -8.33
C GLY A 790 -24.71 57.78 -7.17
N CYS A 791 -23.40 57.71 -6.97
CA CYS A 791 -22.78 57.05 -5.82
C CYS A 791 -22.81 57.96 -4.59
N MET A 792 -23.37 57.47 -3.48
CA MET A 792 -23.46 58.22 -2.22
C MET A 792 -22.09 58.43 -1.55
N ASP A 793 -21.15 57.49 -1.76
CA ASP A 793 -19.79 57.58 -1.22
C ASP A 793 -18.89 58.34 -2.22
N VAL A 794 -18.41 59.49 -1.78
CA VAL A 794 -17.61 60.40 -2.61
C VAL A 794 -16.22 59.82 -2.89
N ALA A 795 -15.62 59.04 -1.99
CA ALA A 795 -14.32 58.43 -2.22
C ALA A 795 -14.38 57.39 -3.36
N VAL A 796 -15.41 56.54 -3.35
CA VAL A 796 -15.64 55.55 -4.41
C VAL A 796 -16.06 56.24 -5.72
N SER A 797 -16.85 57.30 -5.64
CA SER A 797 -17.24 58.10 -6.82
C SER A 797 -16.01 58.72 -7.52
N VAL A 798 -15.09 59.32 -6.75
CA VAL A 798 -13.83 59.87 -7.29
C VAL A 798 -12.96 58.79 -7.93
N GLU A 799 -12.83 57.62 -7.30
CA GLU A 799 -12.10 56.50 -7.89
C GLU A 799 -12.71 56.06 -9.24
N LEU A 800 -14.04 55.97 -9.32
CA LEU A 800 -14.75 55.65 -10.56
C LEU A 800 -14.58 56.74 -11.62
N PHE A 801 -14.56 58.02 -11.27
CA PHE A 801 -14.28 59.09 -12.23
C PHE A 801 -12.87 59.01 -12.81
N VAL A 802 -11.87 58.66 -12.00
CA VAL A 802 -10.50 58.43 -12.49
C VAL A 802 -10.46 57.21 -13.41
N GLU A 803 -11.16 56.12 -13.08
CA GLU A 803 -11.29 54.96 -13.97
C GLU A 803 -11.95 55.34 -15.31
N ILE A 804 -13.04 56.11 -15.27
CA ILE A 804 -13.74 56.60 -16.47
C ILE A 804 -12.83 57.51 -17.29
N LEU A 805 -12.07 58.42 -16.66
CA LEU A 805 -11.11 59.29 -17.32
C LEU A 805 -10.08 58.47 -18.10
N ASN A 806 -9.54 57.41 -17.49
CA ASN A 806 -8.63 56.49 -18.18
C ASN A 806 -9.27 55.83 -19.41
N ARG A 807 -10.57 55.53 -19.38
CA ARG A 807 -11.30 55.01 -20.55
C ARG A 807 -11.51 56.07 -21.63
N TYR A 808 -11.83 57.31 -21.26
CA TYR A 808 -11.89 58.42 -22.22
C TYR A 808 -10.54 58.65 -22.90
N LEU A 809 -9.44 58.63 -22.14
CA LEU A 809 -8.09 58.75 -22.68
C LEU A 809 -7.75 57.61 -23.64
N TYR A 810 -8.17 56.38 -23.33
CA TYR A 810 -7.98 55.23 -24.23
C TYR A 810 -8.69 55.41 -25.59
N PHE A 811 -9.96 55.83 -25.59
CA PHE A 811 -10.69 56.07 -26.85
C PHE A 811 -10.17 57.28 -27.61
N PHE A 812 -9.63 58.28 -26.90
CA PHE A 812 -8.98 59.44 -27.49
C PHE A 812 -7.67 59.06 -28.19
N ASP A 813 -6.84 58.23 -27.56
CA ASP A 813 -5.59 57.70 -28.13
C ASP A 813 -5.85 56.92 -29.43
N ARG A 814 -6.89 56.08 -29.42
CA ARG A 814 -7.32 55.31 -30.60
C ARG A 814 -8.00 56.15 -31.70
N GLY A 815 -8.16 57.46 -31.50
CA GLY A 815 -8.60 58.39 -32.54
C GLY A 815 -10.11 58.46 -32.78
N SER A 816 -10.94 58.14 -31.79
CA SER A 816 -12.40 58.36 -31.88
C SER A 816 -12.69 59.85 -32.12
N LYS A 817 -13.55 60.17 -33.10
CA LYS A 817 -13.89 61.56 -33.46
C LYS A 817 -14.95 62.15 -32.53
N THR A 818 -15.76 61.30 -31.91
CA THR A 818 -16.85 61.72 -31.00
C THR A 818 -16.35 62.09 -29.60
N VAL A 819 -15.24 61.51 -29.14
CA VAL A 819 -14.63 61.85 -27.85
C VAL A 819 -13.85 63.16 -27.96
N THR A 820 -14.51 64.27 -27.62
CA THR A 820 -13.89 65.59 -27.64
C THR A 820 -13.09 65.90 -26.38
N VAL A 821 -12.02 66.70 -26.54
CA VAL A 821 -11.18 67.24 -25.46
C VAL A 821 -11.99 67.95 -24.37
N LYS A 822 -13.17 68.50 -24.72
CA LYS A 822 -14.07 69.16 -23.78
C LYS A 822 -14.56 68.23 -22.66
N TYR A 823 -14.88 66.97 -22.99
CA TYR A 823 -15.33 66.00 -21.98
C TYR A 823 -14.19 65.56 -21.06
N ILE A 824 -12.97 65.46 -21.60
CA ILE A 824 -11.77 65.10 -20.82
C ILE A 824 -11.43 66.21 -19.83
N ASN A 825 -11.30 67.46 -20.30
CA ASN A 825 -11.00 68.60 -19.43
C ASN A 825 -12.11 68.79 -18.38
N GLY A 826 -13.38 68.70 -18.78
CA GLY A 826 -14.51 68.82 -17.85
C GLY A 826 -14.53 67.72 -16.78
N LEU A 827 -14.10 66.50 -17.10
CA LEU A 827 -13.98 65.41 -16.12
C LEU A 827 -12.78 65.61 -15.18
N ILE A 828 -11.68 66.15 -15.68
CA ILE A 828 -10.51 66.49 -14.85
C ILE A 828 -10.88 67.59 -13.84
N ASP A 829 -11.54 68.66 -14.29
CA ASP A 829 -12.02 69.75 -13.43
C ASP A 829 -13.00 69.22 -12.35
N LEU A 830 -13.88 68.30 -12.74
CA LEU A 830 -14.83 67.65 -11.82
C LEU A 830 -14.11 66.81 -10.75
N ILE A 831 -13.07 66.07 -11.12
CA ILE A 831 -12.27 65.27 -10.17
C ILE A 831 -11.50 66.18 -9.22
N GLN A 832 -10.85 67.24 -9.72
CA GLN A 832 -10.12 68.20 -8.90
C GLN A 832 -11.05 68.89 -7.88
N THR A 833 -12.24 69.30 -8.31
CA THR A 833 -13.25 69.94 -7.45
C THR A 833 -13.74 69.00 -6.35
N ASN A 834 -14.00 67.73 -6.66
CA ASN A 834 -14.45 66.75 -5.67
C ASN A 834 -13.33 66.33 -4.69
N LEU A 835 -12.07 66.32 -5.14
CA LEU A 835 -10.89 66.10 -4.30
C LEU A 835 -10.62 67.30 -3.37
N SER A 836 -10.79 68.53 -3.84
CA SER A 836 -10.58 69.74 -3.03
C SER A 836 -11.67 69.94 -1.98
N ASN A 837 -12.92 69.60 -2.29
CA ASN A 837 -14.06 69.82 -1.40
C ASN A 837 -14.12 68.86 -0.21
N ASN A 838 -13.40 67.72 -0.26
CA ASN A 838 -13.46 66.67 0.76
C ASN A 838 -12.14 66.47 1.53
N SER A 839 -11.27 67.49 1.56
CA SER A 839 -9.97 67.42 2.23
C SER A 839 -10.02 67.23 3.76
N ASP A 840 -11.18 67.47 4.39
CA ASP A 840 -11.34 67.45 5.85
C ASP A 840 -12.02 66.18 6.43
N GLY A 841 -12.25 65.14 5.62
CA GLY A 841 -12.90 63.91 6.10
C GLY A 841 -12.49 62.64 5.37
N GLY A 842 -11.47 61.94 5.88
CA GLY A 842 -11.33 60.48 5.76
C GLY A 842 -11.19 59.85 4.36
N ILE A 843 -10.72 60.59 3.34
CA ILE A 843 -10.41 59.97 2.03
C ILE A 843 -9.10 59.18 2.15
N SER A 844 -9.15 57.89 1.83
CA SER A 844 -7.96 57.04 1.62
C SER A 844 -7.00 57.71 0.62
N ASP A 845 -5.69 57.68 0.88
CA ASP A 845 -4.64 58.19 -0.01
C ASP A 845 -4.67 57.61 -1.44
N SER A 846 -5.41 56.52 -1.67
CA SER A 846 -5.38 55.72 -2.90
C SER A 846 -5.93 56.44 -4.14
N PRO A 847 -7.14 57.03 -4.15
CA PRO A 847 -7.70 57.67 -5.35
C PRO A 847 -6.90 58.89 -5.79
N ARG A 848 -6.33 59.64 -4.82
CA ARG A 848 -5.46 60.79 -5.10
C ARG A 848 -4.18 60.38 -5.81
N LYS A 849 -3.50 59.33 -5.32
CA LYS A 849 -2.30 58.77 -5.98
C LYS A 849 -2.62 58.21 -7.37
N HIS A 850 -3.80 57.61 -7.55
CA HIS A 850 -4.25 57.11 -8.86
C HIS A 850 -4.48 58.25 -9.86
N PHE A 851 -5.08 59.36 -9.40
CA PHE A 851 -5.28 60.54 -10.22
C PHE A 851 -3.96 61.22 -10.59
N GLU A 852 -3.02 61.39 -9.64
CA GLU A 852 -1.69 61.94 -9.90
C GLU A 852 -0.91 61.13 -10.96
N ARG A 853 -0.96 59.80 -10.88
CA ARG A 853 -0.38 58.91 -11.92
C ARG A 853 -1.04 59.08 -13.27
N THR A 854 -2.35 59.30 -13.30
CA THR A 854 -3.09 59.53 -14.54
C THR A 854 -2.66 60.86 -15.18
N LEU A 855 -2.47 61.92 -14.40
CA LEU A 855 -1.94 63.19 -14.89
C LEU A 855 -0.51 63.06 -15.42
N GLU A 856 0.35 62.30 -14.72
CA GLU A 856 1.71 62.00 -15.17
C GLU A 856 1.71 61.24 -16.52
N TYR A 857 0.79 60.28 -16.68
CA TYR A 857 0.61 59.60 -17.96
C TYR A 857 0.25 60.59 -19.08
N ILE A 858 -0.67 61.53 -18.84
CA ILE A 858 -1.04 62.52 -19.84
C ILE A 858 0.14 63.46 -20.15
N THR A 859 0.95 63.86 -19.16
CA THR A 859 2.16 64.67 -19.41
C THR A 859 3.19 63.93 -20.27
N ASN A 860 3.35 62.63 -20.05
CA ASN A 860 4.25 61.81 -20.84
C ASN A 860 3.74 61.65 -22.28
N GLN A 861 2.42 61.45 -22.46
CA GLN A 861 1.83 61.34 -23.79
C GLN A 861 1.82 62.65 -24.58
N LYS A 862 1.78 63.82 -23.92
CA LYS A 862 1.98 65.13 -24.57
C LYS A 862 3.32 65.26 -25.32
N GLN A 863 4.34 64.49 -24.91
CA GLN A 863 5.65 64.48 -25.56
C GLN A 863 5.68 63.57 -26.81
N VAL A 864 4.73 62.62 -26.91
CA VAL A 864 4.71 61.58 -27.93
C VAL A 864 3.69 61.89 -29.03
N ASP A 865 2.50 62.40 -28.68
CA ASP A 865 1.42 62.67 -29.62
C ASP A 865 0.89 64.12 -29.48
N GLU A 866 0.86 64.86 -30.60
CA GLU A 866 0.41 66.25 -30.67
C GLU A 866 -1.06 66.42 -30.27
N LYS A 867 -1.89 65.38 -30.42
CA LYS A 867 -3.31 65.42 -30.02
C LYS A 867 -3.50 65.65 -28.52
N PHE A 868 -2.60 65.10 -27.70
CA PHE A 868 -2.66 65.23 -26.25
C PHE A 868 -2.26 66.64 -25.76
N GLN A 869 -1.61 67.45 -26.59
CA GLN A 869 -1.28 68.85 -26.26
C GLN A 869 -2.52 69.72 -26.09
N GLN A 870 -3.65 69.32 -26.69
CA GLN A 870 -4.93 70.05 -26.58
C GLN A 870 -5.61 69.86 -25.22
N ILE A 871 -5.21 68.86 -24.44
CA ILE A 871 -5.75 68.58 -23.10
C ILE A 871 -5.10 69.54 -22.10
N VAL A 872 -5.91 70.33 -21.40
CA VAL A 872 -5.47 71.33 -20.42
C VAL A 872 -6.19 71.03 -19.10
N TRP A 873 -5.44 70.97 -18.00
CA TRP A 873 -5.93 70.67 -16.66
C TRP A 873 -5.28 71.53 -15.59
#